data_AF-K9RFC0-F1
#
_entry.id   AF-K9RFC0-F1
#
_cell.length_a   1.000
_cell.length_b   1.000
_cell.length_c   1.000
_cell.angle_alpha   90.00
_cell.angle_beta   90.00
_cell.angle_gamma   90.00
#
_symmetry.space_group_name_H-M   'P 1'
#
loop_
_entity.id
_entity.type
_entity.pdbx_description
1 polymer ?
#
loop_
_entity_poly.entity_id
_entity_poly.type
_entity_poly.pdbx_seq_one_letter_code
_entity_poly.pdbx_strand_id
1 'polypeptide(L)'
;MNNNNLAYDFAGTNDTSNTNKSSVDSTIINPPTATINVNYYGFEAQNPNDPEEVKKVKEAKNAFEYAATIWEGWIKSDVPIEVDAKWIDLNSYGRDVLGGAVTSSIDFRSNFTGATQDDTSYIMSLANHLAGEDLNGGRAEIEVWLNSGFDNWHLPTDGKPGNKFDFTTVVLHELGHGFGITDRINSNGTGTNGTTIFESFIVELNKDKDGNPKLDPLSNDSSELKTQLRSNNLFFNGANATAANGGEQVKLYAPSKWENGSSIAHLDERTYSKGNPGSLMTPRLNPGEVIHNPGAITLGVLEDLGWDINQVETQNQAQQASEPVETPAPGSIINFQQDKITSYVDQDSSASIVKTIENNQGIELINNGWKKFDFNYQVTKDTILEFEFKSIIKGEIQAIGFETNDKFDANRDQGRIFQLEGKDKFGITDFKQDVTGKGWQTYKINVGDYFNGDIDYLLFTNDHDNGAKNGHSQWKNLRLYEKGQETQTPAESQPPTETQKPTESQSPVEVPSINFQDGEISSYVDQDDSKSVVNTIENNQGIEIIKNGWKKFDFNYQVTKDTILEFEFNSLIKGEIQAIGLETNDKFDANRDQGRIFQLEGKDNFGITDFKQDVTGKGWQTYQIKLSDYFSEDININYLLFANDHDNGSKNAHSQWKNLRVYEKGQETQKPTESQSPVEVPSINFQDGEITSYVDQDDSKSVVNTIDNNQGIEIIKNGWKKFDFNYQVTKDTILEFEFNSIIKGEIQAIGLETNDKFDANSDKQRIFQLEGKDNFGITDFKQDVTGKGWQTYKIKLSDYFSEDININYLLFANDHDNGSKNAHSQWKNLRVYEQNQQTQPEAETQPPAEIPSINFQDGEITSYVDQDDSKSVVNTIDNNQGIEIIKNGWKKFDFNYQVTKDTILEFEFNSIIKGEIQAIGLETDSKFDANSDKGRIFQLEGKDNFGITDFKQDVTGKGWQTYKINVGDYFNGDINYLLFTNDHDNGAKNGHSQFRNLKIYEANANQFSRAANQEVVLTVQDSTNNYNLSSYGGKNQDKGIFNIYDDQTAVELTGNSWKKLDITNYNITENTVLKFEFQSAAEGEIQGIGFDNDDIITDDDGANFFQVSGIQDWGRKIKPELEDDYTIGSEWQTYEVKVGDYDIGGNFNYLTLGNDHDVSNANAHSQFRNISLSEM
;
A
#
# COMPACT_ATOMS: atom_id res chain seq x y z
N MET A 1 28.89 -45.63 -14.38
CA MET A 1 30.00 -46.17 -13.57
C MET A 1 30.68 -45.00 -12.88
N ASN A 2 30.73 -45.06 -11.55
CA ASN A 2 31.74 -44.51 -10.62
C ASN A 2 32.12 -43.02 -10.77
N ASN A 3 32.19 -42.20 -9.73
CA ASN A 3 32.08 -42.38 -8.29
C ASN A 3 32.26 -40.99 -7.65
N ASN A 4 31.54 -40.73 -6.55
CA ASN A 4 32.04 -40.26 -5.24
C ASN A 4 33.13 -39.16 -5.25
N ASN A 5 33.00 -38.05 -4.53
CA ASN A 5 32.94 -37.87 -3.06
C ASN A 5 33.58 -36.46 -2.82
N LEU A 6 33.32 -35.62 -1.83
CA LEU A 6 33.01 -35.77 -0.41
C LEU A 6 32.55 -34.40 0.13
N ALA A 7 31.66 -34.45 1.11
CA ALA A 7 31.32 -33.37 2.03
C ALA A 7 32.51 -32.95 2.93
N TYR A 8 32.46 -31.72 3.45
CA TYR A 8 32.90 -31.39 4.81
C TYR A 8 32.07 -30.23 5.36
N ASP A 9 31.95 -30.28 6.69
CA ASP A 9 30.91 -29.73 7.53
C ASP A 9 31.51 -28.78 8.59
N PHE A 10 30.67 -27.90 9.15
CA PHE A 10 30.78 -27.03 10.34
C PHE A 10 32.09 -26.30 10.71
N ALA A 11 31.97 -24.98 10.96
CA ALA A 11 32.04 -24.41 12.31
C ALA A 11 31.84 -22.89 12.30
N GLY A 12 30.87 -22.42 13.09
CA GLY A 12 30.78 -21.02 13.50
C GLY A 12 31.88 -20.63 14.47
N THR A 13 32.30 -19.37 14.40
CA THR A 13 32.88 -18.65 15.52
C THR A 13 32.15 -17.33 15.66
N ASN A 14 31.49 -17.17 16.82
CA ASN A 14 31.07 -15.89 17.35
C ASN A 14 32.26 -14.92 17.33
N ASP A 15 32.09 -13.75 16.70
CA ASP A 15 32.84 -12.57 17.11
C ASP A 15 31.88 -11.38 17.25
N THR A 16 31.75 -10.96 18.50
CA THR A 16 31.07 -9.77 18.96
C THR A 16 31.88 -8.55 18.57
N SER A 17 31.41 -7.75 17.62
CA SER A 17 31.71 -6.32 17.64
C SER A 17 30.61 -5.48 17.00
N ASN A 18 30.16 -4.54 17.82
CA ASN A 18 29.14 -3.55 17.61
C ASN A 18 29.69 -2.46 16.67
N THR A 19 29.12 -2.30 15.47
CA THR A 19 29.22 -1.04 14.70
C THR A 19 27.95 -0.82 13.87
N ASN A 20 27.34 0.35 14.10
CA ASN A 20 26.21 0.94 13.38
C ASN A 20 26.25 0.68 11.86
N LYS A 21 25.14 0.15 11.31
CA LYS A 21 24.86 0.19 9.87
C LYS A 21 23.50 0.83 9.66
N SER A 22 23.55 1.94 8.93
CA SER A 22 22.46 2.80 8.48
C SER A 22 21.34 2.02 7.79
N SER A 23 20.11 2.52 7.98
CA SER A 23 18.89 2.16 7.27
C SER A 23 19.12 2.06 5.75
N VAL A 24 18.65 0.96 5.17
CA VAL A 24 18.51 0.77 3.72
C VAL A 24 17.24 1.50 3.31
N ASP A 25 17.39 2.46 2.40
CA ASP A 25 16.30 3.26 1.83
C ASP A 25 15.45 2.38 0.90
N SER A 26 14.14 2.29 1.16
CA SER A 26 13.19 1.60 0.29
C SER A 26 12.76 2.57 -0.81
N THR A 27 13.23 2.36 -2.04
CA THR A 27 12.87 3.16 -3.21
C THR A 27 11.38 3.01 -3.54
N ILE A 28 10.62 4.08 -3.32
CA ILE A 28 9.30 4.29 -3.92
C ILE A 28 9.55 4.65 -5.39
N ILE A 29 9.01 3.87 -6.33
CA ILE A 29 9.06 4.16 -7.76
C ILE A 29 7.77 4.89 -8.12
N ASN A 30 7.90 6.13 -8.59
CA ASN A 30 6.76 6.93 -9.06
C ASN A 30 6.13 6.28 -10.31
N PRO A 31 4.83 6.49 -10.58
CA PRO A 31 4.25 6.06 -11.85
C PRO A 31 5.00 6.70 -13.02
N PRO A 32 5.24 5.96 -14.11
CA PRO A 32 6.02 6.46 -15.23
C PRO A 32 5.31 7.62 -15.93
N THR A 33 6.04 8.71 -16.16
CA THR A 33 5.57 9.93 -16.84
C THR A 33 6.39 10.28 -18.08
N ALA A 34 7.36 9.44 -18.41
CA ALA A 34 8.07 9.43 -19.67
C ALA A 34 8.17 7.98 -20.18
N THR A 35 8.49 7.82 -21.45
CA THR A 35 8.81 6.53 -22.05
C THR A 35 10.27 6.51 -22.46
N ILE A 36 11.04 5.55 -21.94
CA ILE A 36 12.44 5.34 -22.31
C ILE A 36 12.54 4.03 -23.09
N ASN A 37 12.78 4.13 -24.39
CA ASN A 37 12.98 2.97 -25.25
C ASN A 37 14.47 2.63 -25.31
N VAL A 38 14.83 1.39 -24.98
CA VAL A 38 16.23 0.96 -24.92
C VAL A 38 16.56 -0.07 -26.00
N ASN A 39 17.52 0.29 -26.84
CA ASN A 39 18.16 -0.60 -27.82
C ASN A 39 19.43 -1.21 -27.22
N TYR A 40 19.44 -2.52 -27.05
CA TYR A 40 20.54 -3.25 -26.40
C TYR A 40 21.54 -3.81 -27.39
N TYR A 41 22.83 -3.47 -27.21
CA TYR A 41 23.94 -4.00 -28.00
C TYR A 41 24.97 -4.68 -27.09
N GLY A 42 25.33 -5.93 -27.42
CA GLY A 42 26.31 -6.68 -26.64
C GLY A 42 25.76 -7.38 -25.39
N PHE A 43 24.48 -7.21 -25.06
CA PHE A 43 23.78 -7.89 -23.95
C PHE A 43 23.36 -9.34 -24.30
N GLU A 44 24.19 -10.03 -25.07
CA GLU A 44 24.00 -11.42 -25.48
C GLU A 44 25.22 -12.23 -25.04
N ALA A 45 24.99 -13.44 -24.53
CA ALA A 45 26.08 -14.33 -24.16
C ALA A 45 26.86 -14.73 -25.41
N GLN A 46 28.18 -14.51 -25.42
CA GLN A 46 29.05 -14.91 -26.52
C GLN A 46 29.06 -16.45 -26.67
N ASN A 47 28.92 -17.17 -25.56
CA ASN A 47 28.61 -18.59 -25.54
C ASN A 47 27.23 -18.85 -24.91
N PRO A 48 26.17 -19.06 -25.72
CA PRO A 48 24.82 -19.35 -25.21
C PRO A 48 24.71 -20.64 -24.37
N ASN A 49 25.74 -21.50 -24.37
CA ASN A 49 25.78 -22.72 -23.55
C ASN A 49 26.50 -22.54 -22.22
N ASP A 50 27.01 -21.34 -21.90
CA ASP A 50 27.56 -21.02 -20.59
C ASP A 50 26.47 -20.37 -19.70
N PRO A 51 25.92 -21.09 -18.72
CA PRO A 51 24.82 -20.58 -17.90
C PRO A 51 25.19 -19.33 -17.10
N GLU A 52 26.46 -19.18 -16.69
CA GLU A 52 26.92 -18.01 -15.93
C GLU A 52 27.01 -16.78 -16.82
N GLU A 53 27.44 -16.94 -18.08
CA GLU A 53 27.49 -15.84 -19.05
C GLU A 53 26.06 -15.38 -19.43
N VAL A 54 25.15 -16.32 -19.68
CA VAL A 54 23.73 -16.04 -19.93
C VAL A 54 23.10 -15.32 -18.75
N LYS A 55 23.37 -15.77 -17.53
CA LYS A 55 22.89 -15.13 -16.31
C LYS A 55 23.43 -13.71 -16.17
N LYS A 56 24.74 -13.51 -16.37
CA LYS A 56 25.41 -12.20 -16.29
C LYS A 56 24.78 -11.17 -17.23
N VAL A 57 24.58 -11.50 -18.51
CA VAL A 57 23.99 -10.54 -19.48
C VAL A 57 22.51 -10.26 -19.20
N LYS A 58 21.76 -11.26 -18.69
CA LYS A 58 20.36 -11.09 -18.32
C LYS A 58 20.21 -10.19 -17.10
N GLU A 59 21.02 -10.40 -16.05
CA GLU A 59 21.01 -9.54 -14.86
C GLU A 59 21.45 -8.11 -15.20
N ALA A 60 22.46 -7.94 -16.05
CA ALA A 60 22.87 -6.62 -16.53
C ALA A 60 21.75 -5.91 -17.31
N LYS A 61 21.04 -6.62 -18.19
CA LYS A 61 19.89 -6.04 -18.90
C LYS A 61 18.79 -5.63 -17.92
N ASN A 62 18.40 -6.51 -17.00
CA ASN A 62 17.36 -6.23 -16.00
C ASN A 62 17.68 -5.01 -15.12
N ALA A 63 18.95 -4.87 -14.71
CA ALA A 63 19.38 -3.71 -13.94
C ALA A 63 19.35 -2.41 -14.75
N PHE A 64 19.60 -2.47 -16.06
CA PHE A 64 19.44 -1.32 -16.94
C PHE A 64 17.96 -0.90 -17.04
N GLU A 65 17.06 -1.86 -17.31
CA GLU A 65 15.62 -1.56 -17.37
C GLU A 65 15.12 -0.98 -16.05
N TYR A 66 15.56 -1.52 -14.91
CA TYR A 66 15.20 -0.98 -13.60
C TYR A 66 15.66 0.47 -13.41
N ALA A 67 16.88 0.80 -13.85
CA ALA A 67 17.38 2.17 -13.84
C ALA A 67 16.58 3.10 -14.78
N ALA A 68 16.17 2.61 -15.95
CA ALA A 68 15.29 3.35 -16.85
C ALA A 68 13.93 3.63 -16.20
N THR A 69 13.29 2.63 -15.58
CA THR A 69 12.00 2.79 -14.88
C THR A 69 12.07 3.80 -13.75
N ILE A 70 13.18 3.86 -13.00
CA ILE A 70 13.38 4.92 -12.00
C ILE A 70 13.31 6.29 -12.68
N TRP A 71 14.04 6.50 -13.77
CA TRP A 71 14.00 7.77 -14.49
C TRP A 71 12.64 8.08 -15.12
N GLU A 72 11.96 7.09 -15.70
CA GLU A 72 10.58 7.24 -16.23
C GLU A 72 9.62 7.76 -15.16
N GLY A 73 9.80 7.40 -13.89
CA GLY A 73 9.02 7.91 -12.78
C GLY A 73 9.40 9.33 -12.32
N TRP A 74 10.57 9.85 -12.67
CA TRP A 74 11.06 11.16 -12.21
C TRP A 74 11.03 12.24 -13.28
N ILE A 75 11.17 11.91 -14.57
CA ILE A 75 11.09 12.89 -15.66
C ILE A 75 9.75 12.77 -16.39
N LYS A 76 9.18 13.89 -16.83
CA LYS A 76 8.01 13.94 -17.70
C LYS A 76 8.44 14.23 -19.12
N SER A 77 7.94 13.47 -20.08
CA SER A 77 8.16 13.75 -21.51
C SER A 77 7.07 13.15 -22.36
N ASP A 78 6.43 13.98 -23.18
CA ASP A 78 5.46 13.54 -24.19
C ASP A 78 6.14 12.91 -25.42
N VAL A 79 7.45 13.12 -25.58
CA VAL A 79 8.27 12.52 -26.63
C VAL A 79 9.08 11.36 -26.04
N PRO A 80 8.96 10.13 -26.59
CA PRO A 80 9.78 8.99 -26.15
C PRO A 80 11.28 9.29 -26.28
N ILE A 81 12.06 8.80 -25.32
CA ILE A 81 13.50 8.96 -25.28
C ILE A 81 14.14 7.64 -25.71
N GLU A 82 14.91 7.68 -26.79
CA GLU A 82 15.55 6.53 -27.40
C GLU A 82 17.00 6.40 -26.89
N VAL A 83 17.35 5.24 -26.34
CA VAL A 83 18.64 4.97 -25.69
C VAL A 83 19.34 3.78 -26.34
N ASP A 84 20.59 3.96 -26.77
CA ASP A 84 21.47 2.88 -27.19
C ASP A 84 22.35 2.42 -26.00
N ALA A 85 22.01 1.27 -25.40
CA ALA A 85 22.77 0.65 -24.31
C ALA A 85 23.82 -0.32 -24.86
N LYS A 86 25.10 -0.08 -24.58
CA LYS A 86 26.23 -0.89 -25.08
C LYS A 86 26.99 -1.59 -23.96
N TRP A 87 26.91 -2.92 -23.94
CA TRP A 87 27.69 -3.79 -23.05
C TRP A 87 28.98 -4.22 -23.75
N ILE A 88 30.08 -3.51 -23.48
CA ILE A 88 31.35 -3.64 -24.22
C ILE A 88 32.56 -3.63 -23.30
N ASP A 89 33.69 -4.21 -23.70
CA ASP A 89 34.90 -4.23 -22.87
C ASP A 89 35.62 -2.87 -22.92
N LEU A 90 35.52 -2.11 -21.83
CA LEU A 90 36.11 -0.77 -21.71
C LEU A 90 37.52 -0.79 -21.08
N ASN A 91 38.06 -1.95 -20.73
CA ASN A 91 39.37 -2.06 -20.06
C ASN A 91 40.53 -1.47 -20.89
N SER A 92 40.36 -1.37 -22.21
CA SER A 92 41.32 -0.72 -23.11
C SER A 92 41.39 0.80 -22.96
N TYR A 93 40.35 1.43 -22.40
CA TYR A 93 40.29 2.86 -22.08
C TYR A 93 40.75 3.16 -20.65
N GLY A 94 40.74 2.16 -19.77
CA GLY A 94 41.25 2.22 -18.40
C GLY A 94 40.68 1.09 -17.56
N ARG A 95 41.44 0.57 -16.59
CA ARG A 95 40.97 -0.55 -15.74
C ARG A 95 39.91 -0.16 -14.70
N ASP A 96 39.76 1.13 -14.44
CA ASP A 96 38.83 1.68 -13.45
C ASP A 96 37.63 2.39 -14.11
N VAL A 97 37.44 2.22 -15.43
CA VAL A 97 36.29 2.77 -16.16
C VAL A 97 35.11 1.83 -16.00
N LEU A 98 34.09 2.28 -15.26
CA LEU A 98 32.87 1.53 -14.98
C LEU A 98 31.84 1.68 -16.11
N GLY A 99 31.64 2.91 -16.58
CA GLY A 99 30.73 3.28 -17.65
C GLY A 99 31.10 4.63 -18.26
N GLY A 100 30.29 5.07 -19.22
CA GLY A 100 30.34 6.42 -19.76
C GLY A 100 29.21 6.67 -20.76
N ALA A 101 28.56 7.82 -20.65
CA ALA A 101 27.69 8.37 -21.69
C ALA A 101 28.54 9.10 -22.75
N VAL A 102 28.47 8.65 -24.01
CA VAL A 102 29.39 9.14 -25.05
C VAL A 102 28.84 10.37 -25.76
N THR A 103 29.42 11.54 -25.49
CA THR A 103 29.04 12.83 -26.08
C THR A 103 29.38 12.99 -27.58
N SER A 104 30.10 12.04 -28.19
CA SER A 104 30.54 12.14 -29.59
C SER A 104 29.51 11.64 -30.62
N SER A 105 28.49 10.88 -30.20
CA SER A 105 27.32 10.47 -30.99
C SER A 105 26.05 11.27 -30.64
N ILE A 106 26.10 12.09 -29.59
CA ILE A 106 24.99 12.90 -29.09
C ILE A 106 24.78 14.11 -30.02
N ASP A 107 23.61 14.15 -30.63
CA ASP A 107 23.17 15.32 -31.38
C ASP A 107 22.80 16.42 -30.39
N PHE A 108 23.16 17.66 -30.70
CA PHE A 108 22.72 18.80 -29.91
C PHE A 108 21.99 19.74 -30.83
N ARG A 109 20.92 20.34 -30.32
CA ARG A 109 20.12 21.28 -31.08
C ARG A 109 20.19 22.67 -30.47
N SER A 110 20.25 23.66 -31.34
CA SER A 110 20.14 25.08 -31.01
C SER A 110 19.07 25.70 -31.90
N ASN A 111 18.48 26.81 -31.43
CA ASN A 111 17.58 27.65 -32.21
C ASN A 111 16.39 26.87 -32.82
N PHE A 112 15.80 25.96 -32.04
CA PHE A 112 14.58 25.21 -32.36
C PHE A 112 13.37 25.80 -31.62
N THR A 113 12.16 25.48 -32.07
CA THR A 113 10.92 25.90 -31.40
C THR A 113 10.86 25.27 -30.01
N GLY A 114 10.74 26.08 -28.95
CA GLY A 114 10.74 25.59 -27.56
C GLY A 114 12.07 25.77 -26.82
N ALA A 115 13.16 26.16 -27.50
CA ALA A 115 14.42 26.49 -26.82
C ALA A 115 14.24 27.68 -25.86
N THR A 116 14.73 27.54 -24.63
CA THR A 116 14.56 28.56 -23.56
C THR A 116 15.58 29.71 -23.66
N GLN A 117 16.65 29.53 -24.43
CA GLN A 117 17.71 30.51 -24.67
C GLN A 117 18.18 30.46 -26.14
N ASP A 118 18.32 31.63 -26.75
CA ASP A 118 18.89 31.80 -28.09
C ASP A 118 20.38 31.45 -28.13
N ASP A 119 20.84 30.88 -29.25
CA ASP A 119 22.25 30.53 -29.50
C ASP A 119 22.90 29.59 -28.45
N THR A 120 22.06 28.88 -27.67
CA THR A 120 22.45 27.85 -26.68
C THR A 120 22.17 26.45 -27.23
N SER A 121 23.03 25.48 -26.91
CA SER A 121 22.88 24.08 -27.33
C SER A 121 22.27 23.21 -26.24
N TYR A 122 21.27 22.41 -26.62
CA TYR A 122 20.58 21.45 -25.76
C TYR A 122 20.91 20.05 -26.25
N ILE A 123 21.08 19.10 -25.33
CA ILE A 123 21.18 17.68 -25.69
C ILE A 123 19.89 17.24 -26.39
N MET A 124 19.96 16.34 -27.38
CA MET A 124 18.80 16.03 -28.22
C MET A 124 17.58 15.54 -27.43
N SER A 125 17.75 14.75 -26.37
CA SER A 125 16.67 14.29 -25.50
C SER A 125 15.88 15.46 -24.90
N LEU A 126 16.59 16.44 -24.33
CA LEU A 126 16.00 17.66 -23.80
C LEU A 126 15.44 18.57 -24.91
N ALA A 127 16.08 18.62 -26.08
CA ALA A 127 15.58 19.40 -27.20
C ALA A 127 14.26 18.85 -27.75
N ASN A 128 14.12 17.53 -27.85
CA ASN A 128 12.90 16.84 -28.25
C ASN A 128 11.78 17.09 -27.23
N HIS A 129 12.09 16.94 -25.94
CA HIS A 129 11.17 17.26 -24.85
C HIS A 129 10.65 18.70 -24.95
N LEU A 130 11.55 19.69 -25.01
CA LEU A 130 11.19 21.11 -25.09
C LEU A 130 10.44 21.48 -26.38
N ALA A 131 10.69 20.77 -27.48
CA ALA A 131 10.00 20.99 -28.75
C ALA A 131 8.62 20.33 -28.81
N GLY A 132 8.36 19.33 -27.96
CA GLY A 132 7.18 18.46 -28.03
C GLY A 132 7.13 17.60 -29.30
N GLU A 133 8.25 17.46 -30.02
CA GLU A 133 8.38 16.63 -31.20
C GLU A 133 9.79 16.05 -31.32
N ASP A 134 9.92 14.93 -32.02
CA ASP A 134 11.20 14.31 -32.36
C ASP A 134 11.92 15.08 -33.48
N LEU A 135 13.04 15.72 -33.13
CA LEU A 135 13.82 16.59 -34.01
C LEU A 135 14.91 15.85 -34.81
N ASN A 136 15.19 14.59 -34.49
CA ASN A 136 16.28 13.78 -35.03
C ASN A 136 15.80 12.51 -35.79
N GLY A 137 14.49 12.29 -35.89
CA GLY A 137 13.86 11.31 -36.76
C GLY A 137 14.02 9.87 -36.27
N GLY A 138 13.77 9.65 -34.97
CA GLY A 138 13.66 8.35 -34.30
C GLY A 138 15.01 7.67 -34.06
N ARG A 139 16.10 8.45 -34.01
CA ARG A 139 17.44 7.94 -33.70
C ARG A 139 17.66 8.03 -32.20
N ALA A 140 18.39 7.09 -31.62
CA ALA A 140 18.78 7.19 -30.21
C ALA A 140 19.40 8.55 -29.85
N GLU A 141 18.85 9.23 -28.84
CA GLU A 141 19.36 10.48 -28.30
C GLU A 141 20.49 10.25 -27.29
N ILE A 142 20.43 9.13 -26.57
CA ILE A 142 21.36 8.79 -25.51
C ILE A 142 22.12 7.53 -25.89
N GLU A 143 23.44 7.52 -25.71
CA GLU A 143 24.27 6.32 -25.89
C GLU A 143 25.10 6.07 -24.62
N VAL A 144 24.83 4.93 -23.96
CA VAL A 144 25.46 4.54 -22.69
C VAL A 144 26.39 3.35 -22.90
N TRP A 145 27.67 3.48 -22.52
CA TRP A 145 28.65 2.40 -22.58
C TRP A 145 28.92 1.86 -21.19
N LEU A 146 28.83 0.54 -21.01
CA LEU A 146 29.00 -0.12 -19.72
C LEU A 146 30.05 -1.23 -19.84
N ASN A 147 30.97 -1.29 -18.88
CA ASN A 147 32.16 -2.14 -18.98
C ASN A 147 31.83 -3.62 -18.72
N SER A 148 31.63 -4.38 -19.81
CA SER A 148 31.42 -5.82 -19.77
C SER A 148 32.62 -6.63 -19.25
N GLY A 149 33.83 -6.06 -19.41
CA GLY A 149 35.10 -6.65 -18.99
C GLY A 149 35.46 -6.36 -17.54
N PHE A 150 34.61 -5.65 -16.80
CA PHE A 150 34.79 -5.45 -15.36
C PHE A 150 34.15 -6.61 -14.59
N ASP A 151 34.92 -7.23 -13.70
CA ASP A 151 34.52 -8.48 -13.04
C ASP A 151 33.85 -8.27 -11.67
N ASN A 152 34.00 -7.09 -11.06
CA ASN A 152 33.52 -6.80 -9.70
C ASN A 152 32.14 -6.12 -9.67
N TRP A 153 31.24 -6.52 -10.57
CA TRP A 153 29.86 -6.02 -10.63
C TRP A 153 28.92 -6.74 -9.67
N HIS A 154 28.02 -5.96 -9.08
CA HIS A 154 26.75 -6.41 -8.53
C HIS A 154 25.64 -6.07 -9.52
N LEU A 155 25.13 -7.08 -10.19
CA LEU A 155 24.09 -6.95 -11.22
C LEU A 155 22.65 -7.11 -10.69
N PRO A 156 22.37 -7.83 -9.59
CA PRO A 156 21.03 -7.84 -8.99
C PRO A 156 20.58 -6.44 -8.55
N THR A 157 19.28 -6.16 -8.66
CA THR A 157 18.66 -4.87 -8.30
C THR A 157 18.30 -4.74 -6.81
N ASP A 158 18.79 -5.65 -5.97
CA ASP A 158 18.39 -5.78 -4.56
C ASP A 158 19.03 -4.75 -3.60
N GLY A 159 19.88 -3.86 -4.11
CA GLY A 159 20.60 -2.87 -3.32
C GLY A 159 21.58 -3.46 -2.30
N LYS A 160 22.05 -4.71 -2.49
CA LYS A 160 22.93 -5.42 -1.54
C LYS A 160 24.27 -5.85 -2.18
N PRO A 161 25.07 -4.92 -2.72
CA PRO A 161 26.30 -5.24 -3.46
C PRO A 161 27.47 -5.77 -2.60
N GLY A 162 27.38 -5.70 -1.27
CA GLY A 162 28.48 -6.12 -0.40
C GLY A 162 29.76 -5.30 -0.67
N ASN A 163 30.80 -5.94 -1.22
CA ASN A 163 32.07 -5.31 -1.61
C ASN A 163 32.23 -5.15 -3.14
N LYS A 164 31.15 -5.29 -3.90
CA LYS A 164 31.10 -5.09 -5.34
C LYS A 164 30.59 -3.69 -5.69
N PHE A 165 30.73 -3.29 -6.94
CA PHE A 165 30.16 -2.04 -7.44
C PHE A 165 28.72 -2.28 -7.90
N ASP A 166 27.79 -1.45 -7.44
CA ASP A 166 26.39 -1.54 -7.84
C ASP A 166 26.21 -1.09 -9.28
N PHE A 167 25.76 -2.02 -10.13
CA PHE A 167 25.65 -1.77 -11.56
C PHE A 167 24.49 -0.81 -11.87
N THR A 168 23.35 -0.97 -11.20
CA THR A 168 22.18 -0.09 -11.36
C THR A 168 22.55 1.36 -11.10
N THR A 169 23.28 1.67 -10.03
CA THR A 169 23.75 3.04 -9.75
C THR A 169 24.59 3.62 -10.89
N VAL A 170 25.47 2.82 -11.51
CA VAL A 170 26.24 3.29 -12.67
C VAL A 170 25.31 3.58 -13.85
N VAL A 171 24.36 2.71 -14.18
CA VAL A 171 23.40 2.99 -15.25
C VAL A 171 22.62 4.28 -14.99
N LEU A 172 22.12 4.44 -13.76
CA LEU A 172 21.34 5.60 -13.33
C LEU A 172 22.14 6.91 -13.50
N HIS A 173 23.42 6.88 -13.14
CA HIS A 173 24.37 7.96 -13.32
C HIS A 173 24.59 8.31 -14.80
N GLU A 174 24.87 7.31 -15.64
CA GLU A 174 25.13 7.55 -17.08
C GLU A 174 23.90 8.09 -17.81
N LEU A 175 22.69 7.65 -17.45
CA LEU A 175 21.45 8.22 -17.96
C LEU A 175 21.30 9.70 -17.57
N GLY A 176 21.74 10.10 -16.37
CA GLY A 176 21.76 11.50 -15.92
C GLY A 176 22.55 12.43 -16.86
N HIS A 177 23.66 11.96 -17.43
CA HIS A 177 24.38 12.69 -18.47
C HIS A 177 23.57 12.79 -19.78
N GLY A 178 22.85 11.72 -20.13
CA GLY A 178 21.95 11.67 -21.28
C GLY A 178 20.77 12.65 -21.19
N PHE A 179 20.40 13.07 -19.98
CA PHE A 179 19.39 14.12 -19.74
C PHE A 179 19.97 15.55 -19.72
N GLY A 180 21.28 15.71 -19.87
CA GLY A 180 21.87 17.03 -20.14
C GLY A 180 22.77 17.60 -19.04
N ILE A 181 23.07 16.83 -17.99
CA ILE A 181 24.19 17.13 -17.07
C ILE A 181 25.49 16.83 -17.82
N THR A 182 25.84 17.68 -18.77
CA THR A 182 26.93 17.44 -19.73
C THR A 182 27.57 18.75 -20.17
N ASP A 183 28.88 18.71 -20.41
CA ASP A 183 29.67 19.83 -20.89
C ASP A 183 30.46 19.48 -22.16
N ARG A 184 30.86 20.52 -22.88
CA ARG A 184 31.71 20.49 -24.08
C ARG A 184 33.05 21.19 -23.81
N ILE A 185 33.44 21.32 -22.55
CA ILE A 185 34.65 21.98 -22.11
C ILE A 185 35.79 20.95 -22.11
N ASN A 186 36.86 21.24 -22.85
CA ASN A 186 38.05 20.41 -22.81
C ASN A 186 39.09 20.92 -21.79
N SER A 187 40.17 20.15 -21.63
CA SER A 187 41.28 20.48 -20.71
C SER A 187 41.96 21.82 -20.96
N ASN A 188 41.78 22.44 -22.12
CA ASN A 188 42.33 23.75 -22.46
C ASN A 188 41.33 24.89 -22.21
N GLY A 189 40.16 24.58 -21.66
CA GLY A 189 39.03 25.50 -21.42
C GLY A 189 38.51 26.20 -22.67
N THR A 190 38.71 25.58 -23.82
CA THR A 190 38.01 25.98 -25.05
C THR A 190 36.75 25.13 -25.14
N GLY A 191 35.57 25.75 -25.15
CA GLY A 191 34.32 25.06 -25.49
C GLY A 191 34.33 24.74 -26.98
N THR A 192 34.01 23.52 -27.36
CA THR A 192 33.85 23.16 -28.77
C THR A 192 32.40 23.40 -29.21
N ASN A 193 32.18 24.35 -30.14
CA ASN A 193 30.89 24.62 -30.80
C ASN A 193 29.73 25.05 -29.87
N GLY A 194 29.76 26.29 -29.40
CA GLY A 194 28.64 26.91 -28.67
C GLY A 194 28.57 26.52 -27.19
N THR A 195 27.76 27.24 -26.43
CA THR A 195 27.54 27.01 -24.98
C THR A 195 26.39 26.04 -24.80
N THR A 196 26.58 24.98 -24.01
CA THR A 196 25.45 24.13 -23.63
C THR A 196 24.56 24.82 -22.61
N ILE A 197 23.29 24.42 -22.51
CA ILE A 197 22.40 24.95 -21.49
C ILE A 197 22.97 24.74 -20.07
N PHE A 198 23.57 23.58 -19.79
CA PHE A 198 24.23 23.30 -18.51
C PHE A 198 25.41 24.26 -18.24
N GLU A 199 26.25 24.52 -19.24
CA GLU A 199 27.37 25.47 -19.11
C GLU A 199 26.93 26.90 -18.83
N SER A 200 25.72 27.30 -19.26
CA SER A 200 25.19 28.64 -19.03
C SER A 200 24.98 28.96 -17.54
N PHE A 201 24.88 27.92 -16.70
CA PHE A 201 24.72 28.04 -15.25
C PHE A 201 26.04 27.99 -14.48
N ILE A 202 27.19 27.79 -15.14
CA ILE A 202 28.49 27.67 -14.47
C ILE A 202 29.01 29.05 -14.06
N VAL A 203 29.32 29.20 -12.77
CA VAL A 203 29.81 30.44 -12.16
C VAL A 203 31.05 30.20 -11.31
N GLU A 204 31.86 31.24 -11.12
CA GLU A 204 32.90 31.29 -10.09
C GLU A 204 32.35 31.95 -8.82
N LEU A 205 32.71 31.39 -7.65
CA LEU A 205 32.48 32.03 -6.36
C LEU A 205 33.69 32.89 -5.94
N ASN A 206 33.59 34.20 -6.14
CA ASN A 206 34.59 35.18 -5.72
C ASN A 206 34.19 35.87 -4.39
N LYS A 207 35.06 36.75 -3.91
CA LYS A 207 34.70 37.73 -2.86
C LYS A 207 34.59 39.12 -3.48
N ASP A 208 33.54 39.86 -3.13
CA ASP A 208 33.43 41.27 -3.46
C ASP A 208 34.48 42.12 -2.72
N LYS A 209 34.46 43.44 -2.94
CA LYS A 209 35.42 44.38 -2.33
C LYS A 209 35.31 44.46 -0.81
N ASP A 210 34.19 44.02 -0.25
CA ASP A 210 33.88 44.03 1.18
C ASP A 210 34.09 42.64 1.82
N GLY A 211 34.43 41.64 1.00
CA GLY A 211 34.76 40.27 1.43
C GLY A 211 33.59 39.28 1.38
N ASN A 212 32.42 39.70 0.87
CA ASN A 212 31.23 38.85 0.77
C ASN A 212 31.32 37.93 -0.45
N PRO A 213 30.76 36.71 -0.42
CA PRO A 213 30.70 35.84 -1.59
C PRO A 213 29.95 36.51 -2.75
N LYS A 214 30.51 36.42 -3.95
CA LYS A 214 29.97 36.99 -5.18
C LYS A 214 30.05 35.94 -6.28
N LEU A 215 28.94 35.69 -6.96
CA LEU A 215 28.94 34.90 -8.17
C LEU A 215 29.29 35.72 -9.39
N ASP A 216 30.29 35.28 -10.13
CA ASP A 216 30.66 35.85 -11.41
C ASP A 216 30.38 34.82 -12.52
N PRO A 217 29.49 35.13 -13.49
CA PRO A 217 29.29 34.29 -14.66
C PRO A 217 30.58 34.13 -15.45
N LEU A 218 30.87 32.90 -15.89
CA LEU A 218 32.05 32.60 -16.69
C LEU A 218 31.64 32.45 -18.15
N SER A 219 32.20 33.28 -19.03
CA SER A 219 32.01 33.10 -20.47
C SER A 219 32.83 31.92 -20.97
N ASN A 220 32.23 31.13 -21.87
CA ASN A 220 32.95 30.08 -22.60
C ASN A 220 34.12 30.65 -23.41
N ASP A 221 35.19 29.85 -23.53
CA ASP A 221 36.48 30.22 -24.16
C ASP A 221 37.18 31.47 -23.57
N SER A 222 36.94 31.78 -22.29
CA SER A 222 37.63 32.86 -21.57
C SER A 222 38.90 32.39 -20.85
N SER A 223 39.84 33.31 -20.60
CA SER A 223 41.01 33.06 -19.75
C SER A 223 40.64 32.77 -18.29
N GLU A 224 39.53 33.35 -17.85
CA GLU A 224 38.95 33.26 -16.53
C GLU A 224 38.42 31.84 -16.31
N LEU A 225 37.56 31.34 -17.20
CA LEU A 225 37.07 29.96 -17.15
C LEU A 225 38.25 28.98 -17.16
N LYS A 226 39.22 29.13 -18.06
CA LYS A 226 40.44 28.29 -18.14
C LYS A 226 41.20 28.18 -16.81
N THR A 227 41.19 29.24 -16.01
CA THR A 227 41.80 29.27 -14.69
C THR A 227 40.95 28.49 -13.68
N GLN A 228 39.63 28.65 -13.73
CA GLN A 228 38.71 28.07 -12.77
C GLN A 228 38.40 26.58 -12.98
N LEU A 229 38.62 26.04 -14.19
CA LEU A 229 38.50 24.59 -14.44
C LEU A 229 39.41 23.72 -13.56
N ARG A 230 40.38 24.33 -12.86
CA ARG A 230 41.32 23.66 -11.95
C ARG A 230 41.41 24.31 -10.56
N SER A 231 40.39 25.06 -10.16
CA SER A 231 40.45 25.86 -8.93
C SER A 231 39.68 25.27 -7.74
N ASN A 232 38.85 24.25 -7.97
CA ASN A 232 37.88 23.73 -7.01
C ASN A 232 36.85 24.80 -6.55
N ASN A 233 36.62 25.81 -7.39
CA ASN A 233 35.83 27.01 -7.10
C ASN A 233 34.71 27.26 -8.13
N LEU A 234 34.20 26.19 -8.76
CA LEU A 234 33.10 26.25 -9.72
C LEU A 234 31.81 25.76 -9.10
N PHE A 235 30.72 26.43 -9.47
CA PHE A 235 29.38 26.16 -8.97
C PHE A 235 28.36 26.20 -10.11
N PHE A 236 27.28 25.45 -9.97
CA PHE A 236 26.08 25.49 -10.79
C PHE A 236 25.07 26.43 -10.13
N ASN A 237 24.65 27.46 -10.85
CA ASN A 237 23.80 28.54 -10.36
C ASN A 237 22.38 28.47 -10.91
N GLY A 238 21.77 27.29 -10.86
CA GLY A 238 20.35 27.11 -11.11
C GLY A 238 19.51 27.36 -9.85
N ALA A 239 18.30 27.89 -10.02
CA ALA A 239 17.45 28.27 -8.90
C ALA A 239 16.89 27.04 -8.18
N ASN A 240 16.45 26.03 -8.95
CA ASN A 240 15.88 24.80 -8.42
C ASN A 240 16.95 23.93 -7.74
N ALA A 241 18.11 23.80 -8.38
CA ALA A 241 19.27 23.09 -7.83
C ALA A 241 19.79 23.75 -6.54
N THR A 242 19.82 25.09 -6.48
CA THR A 242 20.21 25.84 -5.28
C THR A 242 19.18 25.65 -4.16
N ALA A 243 17.88 25.69 -4.48
CA ALA A 243 16.82 25.44 -3.51
C ALA A 243 16.92 24.01 -2.94
N ALA A 244 17.13 23.01 -3.81
CA ALA A 244 17.31 21.61 -3.41
C ALA A 244 18.56 21.39 -2.55
N ASN A 245 19.56 22.26 -2.65
CA ASN A 245 20.77 22.25 -1.83
C ASN A 245 20.66 23.18 -0.61
N GLY A 246 19.46 23.39 -0.08
CA GLY A 246 19.23 24.18 1.14
C GLY A 246 19.51 25.68 0.99
N GLY A 247 19.41 26.20 -0.24
CA GLY A 247 19.72 27.60 -0.56
C GLY A 247 21.21 27.87 -0.80
N GLU A 248 22.08 26.87 -0.67
CA GLU A 248 23.50 26.99 -1.02
C GLU A 248 23.75 26.61 -2.48
N GLN A 249 24.72 27.28 -3.12
CA GLN A 249 25.06 27.01 -4.52
C GLN A 249 25.64 25.61 -4.70
N VAL A 250 25.26 24.97 -5.79
CA VAL A 250 25.63 23.58 -6.07
C VAL A 250 27.07 23.51 -6.56
N LYS A 251 27.97 22.98 -5.74
CA LYS A 251 29.39 22.91 -6.09
C LYS A 251 29.72 21.85 -7.16
N LEU A 252 30.46 22.24 -8.19
CA LEU A 252 30.89 21.34 -9.28
C LEU A 252 32.26 20.74 -9.01
N TYR A 253 32.50 19.55 -9.55
CA TYR A 253 33.79 18.87 -9.46
C TYR A 253 34.80 19.50 -10.43
N ALA A 254 35.59 20.44 -9.89
CA ALA A 254 36.67 21.12 -10.62
C ALA A 254 38.04 20.89 -9.93
N PRO A 255 38.56 19.65 -9.93
CA PRO A 255 39.77 19.30 -9.19
C PRO A 255 41.00 20.10 -9.66
N SER A 256 42.00 20.24 -8.77
CA SER A 256 43.25 20.98 -9.08
C SER A 256 44.04 20.42 -10.27
N LYS A 257 43.79 19.16 -10.61
CA LYS A 257 44.27 18.50 -11.81
C LYS A 257 43.05 18.08 -12.62
N TRP A 258 42.98 18.53 -13.88
CA TRP A 258 41.95 18.10 -14.82
C TRP A 258 41.90 16.58 -14.93
N GLU A 259 40.72 16.00 -14.69
CA GLU A 259 40.40 14.58 -14.84
C GLU A 259 39.48 14.44 -16.04
N ASN A 260 40.02 13.88 -17.13
CA ASN A 260 39.29 13.75 -18.38
C ASN A 260 38.07 12.84 -18.20
N GLY A 261 36.88 13.34 -18.54
CA GLY A 261 35.61 12.63 -18.36
C GLY A 261 34.94 12.85 -17.00
N SER A 262 35.61 13.49 -16.04
CA SER A 262 35.05 13.70 -14.69
C SER A 262 34.94 15.17 -14.30
N SER A 263 35.83 16.04 -14.81
CA SER A 263 35.79 17.46 -14.46
C SER A 263 34.56 18.14 -15.07
N ILE A 264 33.93 19.04 -14.32
CA ILE A 264 32.82 19.94 -14.69
C ILE A 264 31.42 19.33 -14.69
N ALA A 265 31.08 18.41 -15.59
CA ALA A 265 29.74 17.80 -15.65
C ALA A 265 29.43 16.82 -14.50
N HIS A 266 30.01 17.04 -13.32
CA HIS A 266 29.81 16.24 -12.11
C HIS A 266 29.71 17.14 -10.89
N LEU A 267 29.00 16.67 -9.88
CA LEU A 267 28.93 17.31 -8.57
C LEU A 267 30.19 16.99 -7.75
N ASP A 268 30.59 17.91 -6.86
CA ASP A 268 31.83 17.77 -6.09
C ASP A 268 31.79 16.57 -5.12
N GLU A 269 32.58 15.54 -5.42
CA GLU A 269 32.74 14.29 -4.66
C GLU A 269 32.90 14.50 -3.14
N ARG A 270 33.65 15.53 -2.74
CA ARG A 270 33.90 15.79 -1.31
C ARG A 270 32.70 16.44 -0.61
N THR A 271 31.93 17.24 -1.35
CA THR A 271 30.78 17.97 -0.82
C THR A 271 29.56 17.04 -0.73
N TYR A 272 29.37 16.18 -1.74
CA TYR A 272 28.22 15.28 -1.82
C TYR A 272 28.64 13.82 -1.66
N SER A 273 29.22 13.49 -0.50
CA SER A 273 29.61 12.11 -0.19
C SER A 273 28.41 11.15 -0.17
N LYS A 274 28.68 9.85 -0.28
CA LYS A 274 27.69 8.76 -0.17
C LYS A 274 26.51 9.05 0.76
N GLY A 275 25.30 8.86 0.23
CA GLY A 275 24.04 9.03 0.97
C GLY A 275 23.53 10.48 1.00
N ASN A 276 24.20 11.40 0.30
CA ASN A 276 23.74 12.76 0.10
C ASN A 276 22.79 12.88 -1.12
N PRO A 277 21.81 13.81 -1.12
CA PRO A 277 20.93 14.08 -2.26
C PRO A 277 21.59 14.46 -3.60
N GLY A 278 22.89 14.79 -3.62
CA GLY A 278 23.68 15.00 -4.84
C GLY A 278 24.67 13.88 -5.16
N SER A 279 24.68 12.78 -4.39
CA SER A 279 25.70 11.73 -4.51
C SER A 279 25.60 10.93 -5.82
N LEU A 280 24.43 10.88 -6.48
CA LEU A 280 24.31 10.15 -7.74
C LEU A 280 25.25 10.71 -8.82
N MET A 281 25.35 12.03 -8.96
CA MET A 281 26.10 12.68 -10.04
C MET A 281 27.53 13.09 -9.65
N THR A 282 28.12 12.45 -8.63
CA THR A 282 29.54 12.60 -8.34
C THR A 282 30.38 11.65 -9.21
N PRO A 283 31.65 11.97 -9.50
CA PRO A 283 32.43 11.23 -10.51
C PRO A 283 32.98 9.89 -10.04
N ARG A 284 32.72 9.47 -8.80
CA ARG A 284 33.27 8.25 -8.22
C ARG A 284 32.19 7.47 -7.49
N LEU A 285 32.18 6.16 -7.75
CA LEU A 285 31.40 5.19 -6.99
C LEU A 285 32.37 4.32 -6.18
N ASN A 286 32.07 4.04 -4.91
CA ASN A 286 32.86 3.10 -4.11
C ASN A 286 32.21 1.70 -4.07
N PRO A 287 32.98 0.62 -3.85
CA PRO A 287 32.39 -0.70 -3.61
C PRO A 287 31.44 -0.67 -2.41
N GLY A 288 30.27 -1.28 -2.54
CA GLY A 288 29.24 -1.28 -1.51
C GLY A 288 28.37 -0.01 -1.45
N GLU A 289 28.57 0.94 -2.36
CA GLU A 289 27.72 2.12 -2.54
C GLU A 289 26.51 1.80 -3.42
N VAL A 290 25.35 2.27 -2.97
CA VAL A 290 24.04 2.04 -3.61
C VAL A 290 23.30 3.35 -3.59
N ILE A 291 22.92 3.80 -4.78
CA ILE A 291 22.20 5.04 -5.02
C ILE A 291 21.18 4.73 -6.11
N HIS A 292 19.96 4.35 -5.71
CA HIS A 292 18.84 4.05 -6.61
C HIS A 292 17.79 5.17 -6.61
N ASN A 293 18.18 6.36 -6.17
CA ASN A 293 17.36 7.58 -6.20
C ASN A 293 18.20 8.70 -6.84
N PRO A 294 17.70 9.41 -7.87
CA PRO A 294 18.39 10.54 -8.48
C PRO A 294 18.83 11.63 -7.49
N GLY A 295 18.03 11.84 -6.44
CA GLY A 295 18.26 12.81 -5.39
C GLY A 295 17.87 14.24 -5.79
N ALA A 296 17.42 15.02 -4.80
CA ALA A 296 16.81 16.33 -5.02
C ALA A 296 17.73 17.32 -5.76
N ILE A 297 19.05 17.28 -5.52
CA ILE A 297 20.00 18.20 -6.16
C ILE A 297 20.13 17.88 -7.66
N THR A 298 20.24 16.60 -8.02
CA THR A 298 20.29 16.17 -9.41
C THR A 298 18.99 16.53 -10.14
N LEU A 299 17.84 16.29 -9.52
CA LEU A 299 16.53 16.65 -10.08
C LEU A 299 16.40 18.17 -10.26
N GLY A 300 16.80 18.97 -9.28
CA GLY A 300 16.81 20.42 -9.38
C GLY A 300 17.72 20.93 -10.50
N VAL A 301 18.87 20.29 -10.74
CA VAL A 301 19.71 20.60 -11.91
C VAL A 301 18.93 20.35 -13.20
N LEU A 302 18.26 19.20 -13.35
CA LEU A 302 17.48 18.89 -14.55
C LEU A 302 16.30 19.86 -14.76
N GLU A 303 15.60 20.27 -13.70
CA GLU A 303 14.56 21.30 -13.76
C GLU A 303 15.12 22.64 -14.28
N ASP A 304 16.28 23.06 -13.77
CA ASP A 304 16.95 24.29 -14.24
C ASP A 304 17.38 24.20 -15.72
N LEU A 305 17.68 23.00 -16.24
CA LEU A 305 17.96 22.79 -17.67
C LEU A 305 16.70 22.87 -18.53
N GLY A 306 15.52 22.61 -17.95
CA GLY A 306 14.23 22.66 -18.61
C GLY A 306 13.46 21.34 -18.68
N TRP A 307 13.82 20.32 -17.88
CA TRP A 307 12.97 19.13 -17.73
C TRP A 307 11.82 19.40 -16.77
N ASP A 308 10.64 18.89 -17.12
CA ASP A 308 9.55 18.73 -16.16
C ASP A 308 9.82 17.51 -15.28
N ILE A 309 9.95 17.72 -13.97
CA ILE A 309 10.15 16.62 -13.01
C ILE A 309 8.81 16.18 -12.44
N ASN A 310 8.56 14.88 -12.49
CA ASN A 310 7.50 14.22 -11.76
C ASN A 310 7.86 14.13 -10.29
N GLN A 311 7.76 15.27 -9.64
CA GLN A 311 7.49 15.28 -8.22
C GLN A 311 6.11 14.66 -8.07
N VAL A 312 6.00 13.59 -7.29
CA VAL A 312 4.68 13.16 -6.81
C VAL A 312 4.12 14.35 -6.08
N GLU A 313 3.27 15.10 -6.76
CA GLU A 313 2.27 15.88 -6.12
C GLU A 313 1.44 14.87 -5.33
N THR A 314 1.70 14.82 -4.03
CA THR A 314 0.57 14.87 -3.12
C THR A 314 -0.19 16.14 -3.50
N GLN A 315 -1.12 16.05 -4.48
CA GLN A 315 -2.03 17.15 -4.80
C GLN A 315 -3.02 17.32 -3.64
N ASN A 316 -2.49 17.88 -2.55
CA ASN A 316 -2.91 19.16 -2.02
C ASN A 316 -1.66 19.99 -1.72
N GLN A 317 -0.81 20.25 -2.74
CA GLN A 317 0.29 21.22 -2.63
C GLN A 317 0.93 21.58 -4.00
N ALA A 318 0.17 22.22 -4.90
CA ALA A 318 0.77 22.99 -6.01
C ALA A 318 -0.19 24.06 -6.56
N GLN A 319 -0.72 24.90 -5.68
CA GLN A 319 -1.17 26.22 -6.09
C GLN A 319 -0.84 27.26 -5.02
N GLN A 320 0.45 27.42 -4.71
CA GLN A 320 1.03 28.64 -4.14
C GLN A 320 2.53 28.49 -3.90
N ALA A 321 3.35 29.04 -4.80
CA ALA A 321 4.71 29.47 -4.46
C ALA A 321 5.21 30.54 -5.44
N SER A 322 4.58 31.71 -5.38
CA SER A 322 5.32 32.98 -5.50
C SER A 322 4.60 34.07 -4.70
N GLU A 323 4.38 33.79 -3.42
CA GLU A 323 4.17 34.83 -2.43
C GLU A 323 5.10 34.56 -1.24
N PRO A 324 5.62 35.63 -0.59
CA PRO A 324 6.59 35.49 0.50
C PRO A 324 6.01 34.58 1.59
N VAL A 325 6.86 33.82 2.29
CA VAL A 325 6.51 33.00 3.45
C VAL A 325 5.51 33.77 4.31
N GLU A 326 4.23 33.43 4.17
CA GLU A 326 3.17 34.09 4.91
C GLU A 326 3.34 33.57 6.34
N THR A 327 3.72 34.49 7.23
CA THR A 327 3.48 34.29 8.65
C THR A 327 1.99 33.94 8.77
N PRO A 328 1.61 32.81 9.41
CA PRO A 328 0.21 32.47 9.53
C PRO A 328 -0.55 33.68 10.07
N ALA A 329 -1.71 33.98 9.48
CA ALA A 329 -2.53 35.10 9.93
C ALA A 329 -2.67 35.03 11.47
N PRO A 330 -2.40 36.13 12.20
CA PRO A 330 -2.41 36.12 13.66
C PRO A 330 -3.67 35.42 14.20
N GLY A 331 -3.48 34.35 14.97
CA GLY A 331 -4.55 33.57 15.60
C GLY A 331 -5.02 32.32 14.83
N SER A 332 -4.45 32.03 13.65
CA SER A 332 -4.66 30.75 12.96
C SER A 332 -3.92 29.60 13.66
N ILE A 333 -4.49 28.40 13.59
CA ILE A 333 -3.85 27.17 14.08
C ILE A 333 -2.67 26.85 13.16
N ILE A 334 -1.50 26.61 13.74
CA ILE A 334 -0.28 26.21 13.04
C ILE A 334 -0.48 24.82 12.45
N ASN A 335 -0.15 24.70 11.17
CA ASN A 335 -0.09 23.45 10.43
C ASN A 335 1.37 22.97 10.41
N PHE A 336 1.66 21.90 11.15
CA PHE A 336 2.97 21.27 11.24
C PHE A 336 3.23 20.40 10.02
N GLN A 337 4.12 20.85 9.14
CA GLN A 337 4.63 20.03 8.04
C GLN A 337 5.72 19.10 8.57
N GLN A 338 5.54 17.78 8.45
CA GLN A 338 6.41 16.75 9.05
C GLN A 338 7.88 16.91 8.64
N ASP A 339 8.13 17.29 7.39
CA ASP A 339 9.45 17.57 6.81
C ASP A 339 10.14 18.81 7.39
N LYS A 340 9.38 19.75 7.96
CA LYS A 340 9.92 20.92 8.67
C LYS A 340 10.18 20.68 10.15
N ILE A 341 9.86 19.49 10.67
CA ILE A 341 10.19 19.10 12.04
C ILE A 341 11.52 18.37 12.04
N THR A 342 12.57 19.05 12.50
CA THR A 342 13.93 18.52 12.49
C THR A 342 14.50 18.43 13.90
N SER A 343 15.60 17.69 14.06
CA SER A 343 16.30 17.59 15.35
C SER A 343 16.86 18.95 15.77
N TYR A 344 16.70 19.30 17.04
CA TYR A 344 17.30 20.49 17.63
C TYR A 344 18.64 20.12 18.29
N VAL A 345 19.74 20.54 17.64
CA VAL A 345 21.15 20.36 18.04
C VAL A 345 21.52 18.92 18.46
N ASP A 346 22.69 18.75 19.09
CA ASP A 346 23.22 17.48 19.64
C ASP A 346 22.54 17.04 20.95
N GLN A 347 21.40 17.66 21.32
CA GLN A 347 20.56 17.27 22.46
C GLN A 347 19.52 16.21 22.08
N ASP A 348 19.28 15.99 20.78
CA ASP A 348 18.33 14.99 20.31
C ASP A 348 18.93 13.58 20.33
N SER A 349 18.22 12.61 20.90
CA SER A 349 18.64 11.21 20.80
C SER A 349 18.29 10.65 19.43
N SER A 350 19.16 9.81 18.86
CA SER A 350 18.85 9.07 17.62
C SER A 350 17.66 8.10 17.74
N ALA A 351 17.12 7.90 18.94
CA ALA A 351 15.94 7.07 19.21
C ALA A 351 14.64 7.88 19.38
N SER A 352 14.68 9.22 19.28
CA SER A 352 13.47 10.05 19.37
C SER A 352 12.63 9.96 18.11
N ILE A 353 11.33 9.75 18.27
CA ILE A 353 10.36 9.66 17.18
C ILE A 353 9.46 10.90 17.26
N VAL A 354 9.30 11.60 16.14
CA VAL A 354 8.35 12.70 16.02
C VAL A 354 7.41 12.46 14.86
N LYS A 355 6.11 12.69 15.09
CA LYS A 355 5.06 12.55 14.08
C LYS A 355 4.10 13.73 14.19
N THR A 356 3.52 14.13 13.07
CA THR A 356 2.35 15.01 13.08
C THR A 356 1.09 14.21 13.44
N ILE A 357 0.14 14.87 14.11
CA ILE A 357 -1.14 14.29 14.51
C ILE A 357 -2.28 15.25 14.13
N GLU A 358 -3.51 14.74 14.10
CA GLU A 358 -4.74 15.52 13.87
C GLU A 358 -4.66 16.40 12.61
N ASN A 359 -4.45 15.78 11.43
CA ASN A 359 -4.32 16.48 10.15
C ASN A 359 -3.28 17.60 10.18
N ASN A 360 -2.10 17.32 10.74
CA ASN A 360 -0.98 18.25 10.92
C ASN A 360 -1.24 19.42 11.88
N GLN A 361 -2.33 19.42 12.66
CA GLN A 361 -2.60 20.47 13.65
C GLN A 361 -1.99 20.19 15.03
N GLY A 362 -1.24 19.10 15.16
CA GLY A 362 -0.47 18.78 16.34
C GLY A 362 0.78 17.97 16.04
N ILE A 363 1.58 17.76 17.08
CA ILE A 363 2.76 16.91 17.04
C ILE A 363 2.73 15.91 18.19
N GLU A 364 3.30 14.74 17.96
CA GLU A 364 3.61 13.72 18.94
C GLU A 364 5.12 13.49 18.99
N LEU A 365 5.69 13.55 20.18
CA LEU A 365 7.10 13.28 20.44
C LEU A 365 7.22 12.10 21.41
N ILE A 366 8.00 11.09 21.01
CA ILE A 366 8.22 9.84 21.75
C ILE A 366 9.73 9.66 21.96
N ASN A 367 10.07 9.10 23.12
CA ASN A 367 11.41 8.92 23.66
C ASN A 367 12.12 10.24 24.00
N ASN A 368 13.37 10.12 24.43
CA ASN A 368 14.23 11.26 24.75
C ASN A 368 14.63 12.04 23.49
N GLY A 369 14.10 13.24 23.27
CA GLY A 369 14.46 14.05 22.12
C GLY A 369 14.03 15.51 22.18
N TRP A 370 14.72 16.33 21.39
CA TRP A 370 14.43 17.75 21.23
C TRP A 370 14.24 18.04 19.74
N LYS A 371 13.08 18.56 19.37
CA LYS A 371 12.71 18.85 17.99
C LYS A 371 12.45 20.33 17.79
N LYS A 372 12.76 20.82 16.59
CA LYS A 372 12.46 22.18 16.14
C LYS A 372 11.53 22.14 14.93
N PHE A 373 10.70 23.16 14.79
CA PHE A 373 9.85 23.38 13.63
C PHE A 373 10.15 24.77 13.05
N ASP A 374 10.47 24.83 11.76
CA ASP A 374 10.81 26.07 11.06
C ASP A 374 9.60 27.03 11.04
N PHE A 375 9.72 28.13 11.79
CA PHE A 375 8.62 29.05 12.05
C PHE A 375 9.13 30.48 12.29
N ASN A 376 9.17 31.26 11.21
CA ASN A 376 9.56 32.67 11.27
C ASN A 376 8.41 33.50 11.83
N TYR A 377 8.60 34.14 12.99
CA TYR A 377 7.59 35.03 13.60
C TYR A 377 8.27 36.14 14.40
N GLN A 378 7.64 37.31 14.49
CA GLN A 378 8.14 38.41 15.33
C GLN A 378 7.32 38.50 16.61
N VAL A 379 7.93 38.15 17.74
CA VAL A 379 7.27 38.25 19.05
C VAL A 379 7.30 39.68 19.54
N THR A 380 6.11 40.23 19.79
CA THR A 380 5.89 41.53 20.42
C THR A 380 5.52 41.35 21.89
N LYS A 381 5.46 42.47 22.62
CA LYS A 381 5.09 42.49 24.05
C LYS A 381 3.66 41.98 24.32
N ASP A 382 2.83 41.90 23.26
CA ASP A 382 1.43 41.53 23.32
C ASP A 382 1.17 40.15 22.67
N THR A 383 2.20 39.44 22.20
CA THR A 383 2.06 38.12 21.56
C THR A 383 1.69 37.04 22.58
N ILE A 384 0.61 36.32 22.29
CA ILE A 384 0.08 35.19 23.05
C ILE A 384 0.33 33.90 22.27
N LEU A 385 0.91 32.92 22.94
CA LEU A 385 0.99 31.52 22.51
C LEU A 385 -0.13 30.72 23.19
N GLU A 386 -0.96 30.05 22.41
CA GLU A 386 -2.05 29.20 22.90
C GLU A 386 -1.98 27.82 22.26
N PHE A 387 -2.13 26.75 23.04
CA PHE A 387 -2.05 25.36 22.58
C PHE A 387 -2.64 24.40 23.61
N GLU A 388 -2.85 23.15 23.22
CA GLU A 388 -3.15 22.04 24.11
C GLU A 388 -1.95 21.10 24.20
N PHE A 389 -1.69 20.56 25.40
CA PHE A 389 -0.59 19.65 25.68
C PHE A 389 -1.08 18.44 26.48
N LYS A 390 -0.56 17.26 26.12
CA LYS A 390 -0.83 16.00 26.81
C LYS A 390 0.50 15.28 27.04
N SER A 391 0.71 14.85 28.27
CA SER A 391 1.85 14.01 28.64
C SER A 391 1.36 12.60 28.91
N ILE A 392 1.92 11.63 28.19
CA ILE A 392 1.58 10.21 28.29
C ILE A 392 2.60 9.51 29.19
N ILE A 393 3.89 9.76 28.97
CA ILE A 393 4.98 9.28 29.83
C ILE A 393 5.81 10.48 30.26
N LYS A 394 5.84 10.72 31.56
CA LYS A 394 6.55 11.84 32.19
C LYS A 394 8.05 11.79 31.90
N GLY A 395 8.57 12.79 31.21
CA GLY A 395 10.00 13.05 31.06
C GLY A 395 10.65 13.71 32.29
N GLU A 396 11.96 13.92 32.25
CA GLU A 396 12.65 14.87 33.12
C GLU A 396 12.29 16.31 32.79
N ILE A 397 12.18 16.66 31.51
CA ILE A 397 11.73 17.96 31.02
C ILE A 397 10.79 17.74 29.84
N GLN A 398 9.57 18.26 29.92
CA GLN A 398 8.65 18.36 28.79
C GLN A 398 8.29 19.83 28.62
N ALA A 399 8.67 20.42 27.48
CA ALA A 399 8.57 21.86 27.28
C ALA A 399 8.25 22.23 25.83
N ILE A 400 7.78 23.46 25.66
CA ILE A 400 7.67 24.14 24.37
C ILE A 400 8.44 25.46 24.42
N GLY A 401 9.07 25.89 23.33
CA GLY A 401 9.86 27.12 23.34
C GLY A 401 10.10 27.73 21.98
N PHE A 402 10.98 28.73 21.96
CA PHE A 402 11.33 29.50 20.78
C PHE A 402 12.83 29.66 20.60
N GLU A 403 13.29 29.64 19.35
CA GLU A 403 14.71 29.75 18.98
C GLU A 403 14.93 30.68 17.78
N THR A 404 16.16 31.19 17.68
CA THR A 404 16.64 32.24 16.77
C THR A 404 17.88 31.88 15.96
N ASN A 405 18.54 30.75 16.22
CA ASN A 405 19.76 30.38 15.46
C ASN A 405 20.14 28.90 15.49
N ASP A 406 19.25 28.02 15.92
CA ASP A 406 19.49 26.58 15.97
C ASP A 406 20.79 26.19 16.73
N LYS A 407 21.07 26.90 17.84
CA LYS A 407 22.21 26.60 18.71
C LYS A 407 21.78 26.68 20.16
N PHE A 408 22.04 25.62 20.91
CA PHE A 408 21.75 25.58 22.34
C PHE A 408 22.72 26.46 23.14
N ASP A 409 22.18 27.53 23.73
CA ASP A 409 22.80 28.39 24.72
C ASP A 409 21.90 28.42 25.95
N ALA A 410 22.26 27.61 26.96
CA ALA A 410 21.51 27.49 28.20
C ALA A 410 21.23 28.83 28.91
N ASN A 411 22.03 29.89 28.73
CA ASN A 411 21.75 31.18 29.37
C ASN A 411 20.73 32.01 28.60
N ARG A 412 20.71 31.87 27.27
CA ARG A 412 19.80 32.60 26.37
C ARG A 412 18.45 31.89 26.24
N ASP A 413 18.48 30.57 26.08
CA ASP A 413 17.31 29.78 25.67
C ASP A 413 16.42 29.40 26.86
N GLN A 414 16.98 29.38 28.09
CA GLN A 414 16.17 29.22 29.31
C GLN A 414 15.11 30.31 29.48
N GLY A 415 15.31 31.50 28.91
CA GLY A 415 14.32 32.58 28.92
C GLY A 415 13.23 32.45 27.85
N ARG A 416 13.25 31.39 27.02
CA ARG A 416 12.36 31.20 25.86
C ARG A 416 11.74 29.80 25.79
N ILE A 417 12.09 28.91 26.71
CA ILE A 417 11.58 27.54 26.81
C ILE A 417 10.67 27.47 28.04
N PHE A 418 9.41 27.12 27.83
CA PHE A 418 8.34 27.04 28.83
C PHE A 418 8.16 25.59 29.24
N GLN A 419 8.62 25.26 30.45
CA GLN A 419 8.47 23.92 30.98
C GLN A 419 7.02 23.66 31.38
N LEU A 420 6.42 22.61 30.82
CA LEU A 420 5.03 22.21 31.02
C LEU A 420 4.94 21.10 32.06
N GLU A 421 5.89 20.15 32.04
CA GLU A 421 5.98 19.07 33.00
C GLU A 421 7.45 18.60 33.16
N GLY A 422 7.70 17.75 34.15
CA GLY A 422 8.94 16.98 34.29
C GLY A 422 9.47 16.96 35.72
N LYS A 423 10.48 16.14 36.00
CA LYS A 423 11.11 16.07 37.33
C LYS A 423 12.12 17.20 37.53
N ASP A 424 12.89 17.51 36.49
CA ASP A 424 13.96 18.50 36.56
C ASP A 424 13.44 19.92 36.32
N LYS A 425 14.28 20.91 36.58
CA LYS A 425 13.94 22.33 36.41
C LYS A 425 14.81 22.91 35.31
N PHE A 426 14.19 23.31 34.22
CA PHE A 426 14.86 23.93 33.10
C PHE A 426 13.90 24.91 32.40
N GLY A 427 14.41 26.05 31.96
CA GLY A 427 13.60 27.09 31.34
C GLY A 427 12.69 27.84 32.31
N ILE A 428 11.61 28.42 31.79
CA ILE A 428 10.55 29.11 32.52
C ILE A 428 9.62 28.06 33.12
N THR A 429 9.61 27.95 34.46
CA THR A 429 8.85 26.92 35.18
C THR A 429 7.48 27.39 35.68
N ASP A 430 7.06 28.61 35.35
CA ASP A 430 5.79 29.20 35.82
C ASP A 430 4.56 28.40 35.34
N PHE A 431 4.72 27.66 34.24
CA PHE A 431 3.67 26.84 33.60
C PHE A 431 3.80 25.34 33.90
N LYS A 432 4.77 24.96 34.75
CA LYS A 432 5.02 23.57 35.09
C LYS A 432 3.87 23.04 35.95
N GLN A 433 3.15 22.05 35.43
CA GLN A 433 2.06 21.36 36.09
C GLN A 433 2.33 19.84 36.11
N ASP A 434 1.54 19.13 36.88
CA ASP A 434 1.50 17.67 36.85
C ASP A 434 0.39 17.28 35.87
N VAL A 435 0.77 16.83 34.67
CA VAL A 435 -0.10 16.65 33.50
C VAL A 435 -0.24 15.18 33.12
N THR A 436 0.77 14.36 33.42
CA THR A 436 0.78 12.93 33.10
C THR A 436 -0.47 12.24 33.62
N GLY A 437 -1.21 11.57 32.73
CA GLY A 437 -2.45 10.85 33.07
C GLY A 437 -3.71 11.73 33.21
N LYS A 438 -3.63 13.05 33.01
CA LYS A 438 -4.78 13.98 33.13
C LYS A 438 -5.43 14.36 31.80
N GLY A 439 -5.02 13.73 30.70
CA GLY A 439 -5.50 14.06 29.36
C GLY A 439 -4.97 15.40 28.84
N TRP A 440 -5.68 16.01 27.88
CA TRP A 440 -5.30 17.28 27.27
C TRP A 440 -5.46 18.45 28.25
N GLN A 441 -4.45 19.32 28.31
CA GLN A 441 -4.43 20.54 29.10
C GLN A 441 -4.22 21.75 28.19
N THR A 442 -5.02 22.79 28.36
CA THR A 442 -4.90 24.01 27.56
C THR A 442 -3.96 25.02 28.23
N TYR A 443 -3.05 25.59 27.45
CA TYR A 443 -2.10 26.61 27.87
C TYR A 443 -2.33 27.89 27.06
N LYS A 444 -2.32 29.03 27.74
CA LYS A 444 -2.34 30.37 27.14
C LYS A 444 -1.27 31.22 27.82
N ILE A 445 -0.20 31.53 27.09
CA ILE A 445 1.02 32.15 27.59
C ILE A 445 1.22 33.48 26.87
N ASN A 446 1.33 34.58 27.61
CA ASN A 446 1.78 35.85 27.02
C ASN A 446 3.30 35.82 26.89
N VAL A 447 3.80 35.41 25.72
CA VAL A 447 5.24 35.17 25.51
C VAL A 447 6.04 36.47 25.45
N GLY A 448 5.39 37.58 25.09
CA GLY A 448 5.95 38.93 25.09
C GLY A 448 6.43 39.45 26.45
N ASP A 449 5.93 38.88 27.56
CA ASP A 449 6.39 39.18 28.92
C ASP A 449 7.80 38.62 29.20
N TYR A 450 8.22 37.62 28.43
CA TYR A 450 9.48 36.89 28.62
C TYR A 450 10.53 37.22 27.56
N PHE A 451 10.13 37.35 26.28
CA PHE A 451 11.03 37.75 25.21
C PHE A 451 10.32 38.57 24.14
N ASN A 452 11.09 39.38 23.42
CA ASN A 452 10.61 40.20 22.30
C ASN A 452 11.66 40.17 21.20
N GLY A 453 11.22 40.07 19.95
CA GLY A 453 12.09 39.99 18.78
C GLY A 453 11.73 38.83 17.85
N ASP A 454 12.52 38.70 16.79
CA ASP A 454 12.31 37.69 15.76
C ASP A 454 12.69 36.30 16.28
N ILE A 455 11.93 35.29 15.87
CA ILE A 455 12.18 33.87 16.09
C ILE A 455 12.17 33.16 14.73
N ASP A 456 12.98 32.12 14.63
CA ASP A 456 13.13 31.31 13.42
C ASP A 456 12.53 29.90 13.62
N TYR A 457 12.40 29.44 14.87
CA TYR A 457 11.92 28.09 15.17
C TYR A 457 11.03 28.02 16.43
N LEU A 458 10.05 27.12 16.38
CA LEU A 458 9.38 26.56 17.56
C LEU A 458 10.14 25.34 18.06
N LEU A 459 10.30 25.18 19.37
CA LEU A 459 10.98 24.06 20.00
C LEU A 459 10.00 23.19 20.80
N PHE A 460 10.18 21.87 20.73
CA PHE A 460 9.42 20.87 21.47
C PHE A 460 10.36 19.86 22.10
N THR A 461 10.20 19.61 23.40
CA THR A 461 11.18 18.82 24.16
C THR A 461 10.53 17.70 24.94
N ASN A 462 11.16 16.53 24.87
CA ASN A 462 11.03 15.39 25.76
C ASN A 462 12.41 15.00 26.24
N ASP A 463 12.92 15.67 27.25
CA ASP A 463 14.13 15.26 27.93
C ASP A 463 13.80 14.15 28.92
N HIS A 464 14.44 13.00 28.77
CA HIS A 464 14.30 11.81 29.60
C HIS A 464 15.59 10.97 29.54
N ASP A 465 16.76 11.60 29.64
CA ASP A 465 18.07 10.95 29.51
C ASP A 465 18.51 10.17 30.77
N ASN A 466 17.90 10.43 31.93
CA ASN A 466 18.20 9.82 33.22
C ASN A 466 17.13 8.80 33.65
N GLY A 467 16.92 7.77 32.82
CA GLY A 467 15.94 6.72 33.08
C GLY A 467 15.67 5.82 31.88
N ALA A 468 14.41 5.43 31.69
CA ALA A 468 13.95 4.53 30.62
C ALA A 468 13.96 5.17 29.22
N LYS A 469 14.29 6.47 29.10
CA LYS A 469 14.37 7.22 27.83
C LYS A 469 13.10 7.19 26.99
N ASN A 470 11.95 7.01 27.63
CA ASN A 470 10.64 6.78 27.01
C ASN A 470 9.68 7.95 27.23
N GLY A 471 10.17 9.19 27.35
CA GLY A 471 9.29 10.37 27.48
C GLY A 471 8.30 10.44 26.31
N HIS A 472 7.04 10.78 26.57
CA HIS A 472 5.99 10.78 25.54
C HIS A 472 5.05 11.96 25.75
N SER A 473 5.01 12.86 24.77
CA SER A 473 4.27 14.13 24.80
C SER A 473 3.56 14.39 23.49
N GLN A 474 2.45 15.11 23.57
CA GLN A 474 1.70 15.57 22.41
C GLN A 474 1.31 17.05 22.58
N TRP A 475 1.33 17.82 21.50
CA TRP A 475 0.84 19.19 21.43
C TRP A 475 -0.13 19.33 20.27
N LYS A 476 -1.17 20.15 20.40
CA LYS A 476 -2.09 20.45 19.29
C LYS A 476 -2.76 21.81 19.41
N ASN A 477 -3.46 22.22 18.36
CA ASN A 477 -4.23 23.47 18.33
C ASN A 477 -3.37 24.71 18.67
N LEU A 478 -2.10 24.67 18.23
CA LEU A 478 -1.13 25.69 18.57
C LEU A 478 -1.33 26.92 17.70
N ARG A 479 -1.36 28.13 18.30
CA ARG A 479 -1.51 29.40 17.59
C ARG A 479 -0.77 30.54 18.28
N LEU A 480 -0.32 31.52 17.49
CA LEU A 480 0.22 32.79 17.98
C LEU A 480 -0.63 33.97 17.50
N TYR A 481 -0.92 34.92 18.40
CA TYR A 481 -1.69 36.12 18.08
C TYR A 481 -1.36 37.29 18.99
N GLU A 482 -1.66 38.52 18.56
CA GLU A 482 -1.51 39.70 19.39
C GLU A 482 -2.73 39.93 20.29
N LYS A 483 -2.50 40.42 21.51
CA LYS A 483 -3.55 40.73 22.48
C LYS A 483 -4.60 41.67 21.88
N GLY A 484 -5.84 41.19 21.77
CA GLY A 484 -6.96 41.90 21.17
C GLY A 484 -7.34 41.43 19.75
N GLN A 485 -6.60 40.50 19.15
CA GLN A 485 -6.96 39.79 17.91
C GLN A 485 -7.56 38.40 18.16
N GLU A 486 -8.31 38.25 19.26
CA GLU A 486 -8.96 36.98 19.60
C GLU A 486 -10.11 36.71 18.58
N THR A 487 -9.89 35.79 17.63
CA THR A 487 -10.98 35.18 16.87
C THR A 487 -11.77 34.26 17.81
N GLN A 488 -13.10 34.22 17.67
CA GLN A 488 -14.02 33.54 18.60
C GLN A 488 -13.52 32.14 18.99
N THR A 489 -13.19 31.99 20.28
CA THR A 489 -12.81 30.76 20.96
C THR A 489 -14.01 29.80 21.02
N PRO A 490 -13.82 28.47 20.94
CA PRO A 490 -14.67 27.54 21.66
C PRO A 490 -14.73 27.95 23.14
N ALA A 491 -15.90 27.88 23.74
CA ALA A 491 -16.24 28.51 25.01
C ALA A 491 -15.19 28.33 26.13
N GLU A 492 -14.90 29.45 26.80
CA GLU A 492 -13.99 29.61 27.93
C GLU A 492 -14.43 28.78 29.15
N SER A 493 -13.54 27.97 29.72
CA SER A 493 -13.65 27.52 31.11
C SER A 493 -12.61 28.25 31.96
N GLN A 494 -13.02 29.36 32.57
CA GLN A 494 -12.31 29.96 33.70
C GLN A 494 -12.56 29.16 35.00
N PRO A 495 -11.62 29.19 35.96
CA PRO A 495 -11.52 28.21 37.03
C PRO A 495 -12.49 28.51 38.20
N PRO A 496 -13.04 27.50 38.88
CA PRO A 496 -13.62 27.73 40.19
C PRO A 496 -13.07 26.78 41.28
N THR A 497 -12.56 27.41 42.33
CA THR A 497 -12.55 26.91 43.69
C THR A 497 -13.97 26.46 44.11
N GLU A 498 -14.07 25.28 44.73
CA GLU A 498 -15.15 24.77 45.60
C GLU A 498 -16.52 25.50 45.60
N THR A 499 -17.57 24.90 45.02
CA THR A 499 -18.61 24.12 45.72
C THR A 499 -19.87 23.88 44.85
N GLN A 500 -20.30 22.62 44.83
CA GLN A 500 -21.63 22.05 44.56
C GLN A 500 -22.19 21.97 43.11
N LYS A 501 -22.23 20.70 42.65
CA LYS A 501 -22.95 20.05 41.54
C LYS A 501 -24.42 20.50 41.39
N PRO A 502 -24.98 20.58 40.17
CA PRO A 502 -25.71 19.42 39.59
C PRO A 502 -25.48 19.26 38.06
N THR A 503 -24.91 18.14 37.61
CA THR A 503 -25.54 17.04 36.84
C THR A 503 -26.24 17.48 35.53
N GLU A 504 -25.51 17.41 34.41
CA GLU A 504 -26.07 17.30 33.06
C GLU A 504 -25.42 16.11 32.33
N SER A 505 -26.25 15.41 31.56
CA SER A 505 -26.01 14.11 30.92
C SER A 505 -25.16 14.29 29.66
N GLN A 506 -23.99 13.66 29.63
CA GLN A 506 -23.13 13.58 28.43
C GLN A 506 -23.49 12.34 27.59
N SER A 507 -23.41 12.48 26.27
CA SER A 507 -23.40 11.36 25.33
C SER A 507 -22.09 10.55 25.49
N PRO A 508 -22.07 9.22 25.23
CA PRO A 508 -20.96 8.35 25.63
C PRO A 508 -19.69 8.59 24.80
N VAL A 509 -18.53 8.62 25.47
CA VAL A 509 -17.18 8.68 24.87
C VAL A 509 -16.64 7.26 24.77
N GLU A 510 -16.36 6.76 23.56
CA GLU A 510 -15.84 5.41 23.30
C GLU A 510 -14.48 5.16 23.98
N VAL A 511 -14.39 4.11 24.81
CA VAL A 511 -13.14 3.70 25.47
C VAL A 511 -12.47 2.61 24.64
N PRO A 512 -11.29 2.86 24.04
CA PRO A 512 -10.57 1.88 23.23
C PRO A 512 -9.92 0.78 24.10
N SER A 513 -9.76 -0.41 23.52
CA SER A 513 -8.96 -1.50 24.10
C SER A 513 -7.45 -1.27 23.97
N ILE A 514 -6.68 -1.94 24.83
CA ILE A 514 -5.22 -1.94 24.82
C ILE A 514 -4.73 -2.64 23.55
N ASN A 515 -3.75 -2.01 22.90
CA ASN A 515 -3.07 -2.49 21.71
C ASN A 515 -1.65 -2.95 22.10
N PHE A 516 -1.35 -4.24 21.96
CA PHE A 516 -0.08 -4.89 22.32
C PHE A 516 0.86 -4.94 21.12
N GLN A 517 1.95 -4.18 21.10
CA GLN A 517 2.93 -4.26 20.00
C GLN A 517 3.96 -5.38 20.23
N ASP A 518 4.56 -5.86 19.14
CA ASP A 518 5.61 -6.90 19.19
C ASP A 518 6.82 -6.42 20.01
N GLY A 519 7.16 -7.19 21.05
CA GLY A 519 8.27 -6.90 21.96
C GLY A 519 7.91 -6.13 23.23
N GLU A 520 6.65 -5.69 23.40
CA GLU A 520 6.19 -5.00 24.62
C GLU A 520 5.86 -5.97 25.77
N ILE A 521 5.70 -7.26 25.46
CA ILE A 521 5.42 -8.30 26.45
C ILE A 521 6.73 -8.97 26.85
N SER A 522 7.06 -8.89 28.13
CA SER A 522 8.31 -9.45 28.68
C SER A 522 8.03 -10.48 29.77
N SER A 523 9.02 -11.32 30.08
CA SER A 523 8.92 -12.30 31.18
C SER A 523 8.67 -11.60 32.51
N TYR A 524 7.71 -12.12 33.28
CA TYR A 524 7.49 -11.71 34.65
C TYR A 524 8.28 -12.65 35.57
N VAL A 525 9.34 -12.10 36.17
CA VAL A 525 10.29 -12.76 37.12
C VAL A 525 11.01 -14.01 36.60
N ASP A 526 11.93 -14.55 37.41
CA ASP A 526 12.71 -15.78 37.14
C ASP A 526 11.85 -17.07 37.15
N GLN A 527 10.51 -16.98 37.21
CA GLN A 527 9.60 -18.13 37.14
C GLN A 527 9.16 -18.48 35.72
N ASP A 528 9.33 -17.58 34.76
CA ASP A 528 8.95 -17.83 33.37
C ASP A 528 9.81 -18.96 32.76
N ASP A 529 9.18 -19.96 32.15
CA ASP A 529 9.90 -21.00 31.42
C ASP A 529 10.44 -20.37 30.13
N SER A 530 11.74 -20.50 29.85
CA SER A 530 12.35 -19.96 28.63
C SER A 530 11.79 -20.54 27.33
N LYS A 531 10.91 -21.55 27.44
CA LYS A 531 10.20 -22.19 26.33
C LYS A 531 8.76 -21.69 26.14
N SER A 532 8.26 -20.77 26.98
CA SER A 532 6.95 -20.16 26.80
C SER A 532 6.94 -19.24 25.58
N VAL A 533 5.92 -19.37 24.74
CA VAL A 533 5.74 -18.54 23.54
C VAL A 533 4.60 -17.57 23.84
N VAL A 534 4.80 -16.30 23.49
CA VAL A 534 3.76 -15.27 23.55
C VAL A 534 3.61 -14.65 22.18
N ASN A 535 2.38 -14.58 21.69
CA ASN A 535 2.04 -13.94 20.42
C ASN A 535 0.94 -12.91 20.68
N THR A 536 0.91 -11.86 19.86
CA THR A 536 -0.25 -10.97 19.75
C THR A 536 -1.31 -11.64 18.89
N ILE A 537 -2.59 -11.34 19.15
CA ILE A 537 -3.73 -11.84 18.39
C ILE A 537 -4.71 -10.69 18.10
N GLU A 538 -5.58 -10.89 17.11
CA GLU A 538 -6.65 -9.94 16.74
C GLU A 538 -6.15 -8.50 16.50
N ASN A 539 -5.22 -8.32 15.54
CA ASN A 539 -4.64 -7.01 15.21
C ASN A 539 -4.07 -6.29 16.44
N ASN A 540 -3.30 -7.03 17.24
CA ASN A 540 -2.69 -6.56 18.48
C ASN A 540 -3.69 -6.17 19.59
N GLN A 541 -4.99 -6.50 19.47
CA GLN A 541 -6.00 -6.23 20.52
C GLN A 541 -6.09 -7.35 21.57
N GLY A 542 -5.26 -8.38 21.45
CA GLY A 542 -5.16 -9.46 22.41
C GLY A 542 -3.79 -10.14 22.39
N ILE A 543 -3.61 -11.10 23.29
CA ILE A 543 -2.40 -11.92 23.40
C ILE A 543 -2.77 -13.38 23.62
N GLU A 544 -1.88 -14.28 23.21
CA GLU A 544 -1.89 -15.67 23.62
C GLU A 544 -0.57 -16.09 24.25
N ILE A 545 -0.64 -16.99 25.24
CA ILE A 545 0.51 -17.59 25.89
C ILE A 545 0.40 -19.10 25.76
N ILE A 546 1.42 -19.69 25.15
CA ILE A 546 1.54 -21.13 24.89
C ILE A 546 2.66 -21.70 25.76
N LYS A 547 2.41 -22.84 26.41
CA LYS A 547 3.24 -23.49 27.42
C LYS A 547 3.34 -22.69 28.72
N ASN A 548 4.01 -23.28 29.70
CA ASN A 548 4.18 -22.71 31.04
C ASN A 548 4.88 -21.35 31.02
N GLY A 549 4.18 -20.23 31.26
CA GLY A 549 4.80 -18.91 31.23
C GLY A 549 4.05 -17.83 31.98
N TRP A 550 4.82 -16.92 32.55
CA TRP A 550 4.33 -15.73 33.26
C TRP A 550 4.88 -14.50 32.56
N LYS A 551 3.99 -13.64 32.05
CA LYS A 551 4.33 -12.50 31.19
C LYS A 551 3.79 -11.20 31.74
N LYS A 552 4.44 -10.08 31.43
CA LYS A 552 4.03 -8.73 31.84
C LYS A 552 4.01 -7.76 30.67
N PHE A 553 3.14 -6.75 30.80
CA PHE A 553 3.00 -5.61 29.90
C PHE A 553 3.03 -4.30 30.71
N ASP A 554 3.75 -3.29 30.22
CA ASP A 554 3.86 -1.99 30.89
C ASP A 554 2.55 -1.21 30.76
N PHE A 555 1.85 -1.00 31.88
CA PHE A 555 0.46 -0.50 31.87
C PHE A 555 0.28 0.87 32.54
N ASN A 556 1.14 1.26 33.49
CA ASN A 556 1.19 2.58 34.14
C ASN A 556 -0.17 3.30 34.31
N TYR A 557 -1.05 2.76 35.17
CA TYR A 557 -2.41 3.25 35.41
C TYR A 557 -2.66 3.52 36.91
N GLN A 558 -3.23 4.68 37.25
CA GLN A 558 -3.63 5.00 38.62
C GLN A 558 -5.06 4.58 38.89
N VAL A 559 -5.26 3.67 39.85
CA VAL A 559 -6.60 3.19 40.22
C VAL A 559 -7.33 4.25 41.01
N THR A 560 -8.52 4.61 40.55
CA THR A 560 -9.48 5.44 41.27
C THR A 560 -10.59 4.58 41.89
N LYS A 561 -11.50 5.21 42.64
CA LYS A 561 -12.64 4.53 43.27
C LYS A 561 -13.62 3.90 42.26
N ASP A 562 -13.61 4.33 41.00
CA ASP A 562 -14.56 3.95 39.97
C ASP A 562 -13.93 3.16 38.81
N THR A 563 -12.63 2.86 38.90
CA THR A 563 -11.90 2.15 37.83
C THR A 563 -12.39 0.71 37.66
N ILE A 564 -12.68 0.35 36.40
CA ILE A 564 -13.10 -0.99 35.94
C ILE A 564 -12.06 -1.50 34.94
N LEU A 565 -11.59 -2.73 35.15
CA LEU A 565 -10.86 -3.53 34.16
C LEU A 565 -11.85 -4.49 33.49
N GLU A 566 -11.99 -4.40 32.18
CA GLU A 566 -12.78 -5.34 31.38
C GLU A 566 -11.88 -6.05 30.35
N PHE A 567 -12.10 -7.34 30.14
CA PHE A 567 -11.41 -8.13 29.11
C PHE A 567 -12.17 -9.41 28.80
N GLU A 568 -11.74 -10.11 27.75
CA GLU A 568 -12.21 -11.47 27.42
C GLU A 568 -11.05 -12.46 27.53
N PHE A 569 -11.36 -13.68 27.99
CA PHE A 569 -10.40 -14.74 28.20
C PHE A 569 -10.89 -16.08 27.64
N ASN A 570 -9.99 -16.80 27.00
CA ASN A 570 -10.22 -18.14 26.48
C ASN A 570 -9.06 -19.06 26.91
N SER A 571 -9.38 -20.33 27.15
CA SER A 571 -8.43 -21.35 27.58
C SER A 571 -8.54 -22.55 26.65
N LEU A 572 -7.48 -22.78 25.89
CA LEU A 572 -7.41 -23.86 24.90
C LEU A 572 -6.86 -25.13 25.55
N ILE A 573 -5.88 -24.99 26.46
CA ILE A 573 -5.37 -26.10 27.26
C ILE A 573 -5.29 -25.66 28.73
N LYS A 574 -6.04 -26.35 29.58
CA LYS A 574 -6.16 -26.06 31.01
C LYS A 574 -4.81 -26.18 31.74
N GLY A 575 -4.37 -25.08 32.33
CA GLY A 575 -3.21 -25.03 33.21
C GLY A 575 -3.53 -25.36 34.67
N GLU A 576 -2.51 -25.25 35.52
CA GLU A 576 -2.66 -25.22 36.98
C GLU A 576 -3.15 -23.87 37.47
N ILE A 577 -2.62 -22.78 36.91
CA ILE A 577 -3.05 -21.40 37.19
C ILE A 577 -3.13 -20.65 35.87
N GLN A 578 -4.32 -20.12 35.53
CA GLN A 578 -4.51 -19.20 34.42
C GLN A 578 -5.15 -17.94 34.97
N ALA A 579 -4.44 -16.82 34.90
CA ALA A 579 -4.80 -15.61 35.65
C ALA A 579 -4.34 -14.32 34.96
N ILE A 580 -4.98 -13.21 35.34
CA ILE A 580 -4.53 -11.85 35.02
C ILE A 580 -4.23 -11.10 36.32
N GLY A 581 -3.21 -10.26 36.36
CA GLY A 581 -2.83 -9.50 37.55
C GLY A 581 -2.47 -8.04 37.27
N LEU A 582 -2.47 -7.23 38.32
CA LEU A 582 -2.13 -5.80 38.28
C LEU A 582 -1.04 -5.52 39.30
N GLU A 583 0.16 -5.19 38.83
CA GLU A 583 1.36 -5.13 39.66
C GLU A 583 1.98 -3.74 39.76
N THR A 584 2.53 -3.46 40.94
CA THR A 584 3.22 -2.19 41.24
C THR A 584 4.74 -2.28 41.07
N ASN A 585 5.30 -3.48 40.91
CA ASN A 585 6.71 -3.71 40.63
C ASN A 585 6.93 -5.06 39.93
N ASP A 586 8.14 -5.31 39.45
CA ASP A 586 8.50 -6.52 38.71
C ASP A 586 9.02 -7.68 39.60
N LYS A 587 8.73 -7.66 40.91
CA LYS A 587 9.20 -8.67 41.86
C LYS A 587 8.04 -9.46 42.43
N PHE A 588 8.11 -10.78 42.29
CA PHE A 588 7.15 -11.71 42.85
C PHE A 588 7.28 -11.75 44.39
N ASP A 589 6.21 -11.37 45.07
CA ASP A 589 6.00 -11.49 46.50
C ASP A 589 4.69 -12.24 46.74
N ALA A 590 4.80 -13.52 47.10
CA ALA A 590 3.66 -14.40 47.31
C ALA A 590 2.62 -13.88 48.32
N ASN A 591 2.97 -12.98 49.25
CA ASN A 591 1.99 -12.41 50.19
C ASN A 591 1.29 -11.17 49.63
N ARG A 592 1.96 -10.41 48.77
CA ARG A 592 1.42 -9.18 48.18
C ARG A 592 0.63 -9.50 46.90
N ASP A 593 1.18 -10.36 46.05
CA ASP A 593 0.69 -10.58 44.68
C ASP A 593 -0.52 -11.53 44.66
N GLN A 594 -0.69 -12.37 45.69
CA GLN A 594 -1.93 -13.13 45.89
C GLN A 594 -3.18 -12.23 46.01
N GLY A 595 -3.03 -10.98 46.46
CA GLY A 595 -4.13 -10.00 46.52
C GLY A 595 -4.32 -9.19 45.25
N ARG A 596 -3.59 -9.51 44.17
CA ARG A 596 -3.53 -8.68 42.94
C ARG A 596 -3.65 -9.48 41.65
N ILE A 597 -3.61 -10.80 41.76
CA ILE A 597 -3.72 -11.75 40.66
C ILE A 597 -5.10 -12.39 40.73
N PHE A 598 -5.90 -12.15 39.71
CA PHE A 598 -7.26 -12.66 39.54
C PHE A 598 -7.22 -13.96 38.75
N GLN A 599 -7.46 -15.07 39.45
CA GLN A 599 -7.49 -16.38 38.82
C GLN A 599 -8.78 -16.56 38.01
N LEU A 600 -8.61 -16.95 36.75
CA LEU A 600 -9.68 -17.11 35.77
C LEU A 600 -10.01 -18.59 35.58
N GLU A 601 -8.98 -19.45 35.54
CA GLU A 601 -9.11 -20.90 35.47
C GLU A 601 -7.88 -21.58 36.15
N GLY A 602 -7.97 -22.89 36.35
CA GLY A 602 -6.82 -23.71 36.73
C GLY A 602 -7.18 -24.84 37.69
N LYS A 603 -6.32 -25.85 37.79
CA LYS A 603 -6.48 -26.96 38.76
C LYS A 603 -6.23 -26.50 40.20
N ASP A 604 -5.27 -25.62 40.39
CA ASP A 604 -4.85 -25.14 41.71
C ASP A 604 -5.55 -23.83 42.07
N ASN A 605 -5.56 -23.48 43.35
CA ASN A 605 -6.11 -22.21 43.82
C ASN A 605 -4.96 -21.26 44.17
N PHE A 606 -4.86 -20.15 43.44
CA PHE A 606 -3.81 -19.16 43.59
C PHE A 606 -4.37 -17.76 43.33
N GLY A 607 -4.01 -16.78 44.16
CA GLY A 607 -4.52 -15.41 44.03
C GLY A 607 -5.98 -15.22 44.46
N ILE A 608 -6.64 -14.22 43.90
CA ILE A 608 -8.06 -13.93 44.06
C ILE A 608 -8.86 -14.91 43.20
N THR A 609 -9.64 -15.78 43.83
CA THR A 609 -10.36 -16.87 43.15
C THR A 609 -11.83 -16.57 42.85
N ASP A 610 -12.29 -15.34 43.13
CA ASP A 610 -13.68 -14.91 42.92
C ASP A 610 -14.12 -15.01 41.45
N PHE A 611 -13.15 -14.96 40.52
CA PHE A 611 -13.37 -15.01 39.07
C PHE A 611 -13.04 -16.38 38.46
N LYS A 612 -12.67 -17.38 39.29
CA LYS A 612 -12.26 -18.69 38.81
C LYS A 612 -13.47 -19.48 38.33
N GLN A 613 -13.45 -19.85 37.05
CA GLN A 613 -14.48 -20.67 36.42
C GLN A 613 -13.84 -21.72 35.50
N ASP A 614 -14.68 -22.65 35.03
CA ASP A 614 -14.27 -23.68 34.08
C ASP A 614 -14.49 -23.14 32.67
N VAL A 615 -13.42 -22.80 31.97
CA VAL A 615 -13.40 -22.08 30.69
C VAL A 615 -12.97 -22.99 29.54
N THR A 616 -12.11 -23.97 29.80
CA THR A 616 -11.55 -24.86 28.77
C THR A 616 -12.67 -25.52 27.95
N GLY A 617 -12.62 -25.32 26.62
CA GLY A 617 -13.61 -25.87 25.68
C GLY A 617 -14.97 -25.13 25.64
N LYS A 618 -15.11 -23.97 26.30
CA LYS A 618 -16.35 -23.16 26.29
C LYS A 618 -16.25 -21.87 25.47
N GLY A 619 -15.10 -21.61 24.87
CA GLY A 619 -14.82 -20.38 24.12
C GLY A 619 -14.67 -19.15 25.01
N TRP A 620 -14.64 -17.97 24.39
CA TRP A 620 -14.40 -16.68 25.05
C TRP A 620 -15.38 -16.38 26.19
N GLN A 621 -14.83 -15.97 27.33
CA GLN A 621 -15.58 -15.52 28.51
C GLN A 621 -15.24 -14.06 28.81
N THR A 622 -16.24 -13.23 29.06
CA THR A 622 -16.04 -11.82 29.42
C THR A 622 -15.92 -11.63 30.93
N TYR A 623 -14.98 -10.81 31.36
CA TYR A 623 -14.72 -10.45 32.75
C TYR A 623 -14.76 -8.93 32.93
N GLN A 624 -15.38 -8.48 34.01
CA GLN A 624 -15.35 -7.08 34.47
C GLN A 624 -14.96 -7.07 35.95
N ILE A 625 -13.91 -6.34 36.29
CA ILE A 625 -13.33 -6.28 37.63
C ILE A 625 -13.27 -4.83 38.07
N LYS A 626 -13.99 -4.48 39.14
CA LYS A 626 -13.90 -3.16 39.75
C LYS A 626 -12.65 -3.10 40.64
N LEU A 627 -11.63 -2.36 40.20
CA LEU A 627 -10.31 -2.42 40.82
C LEU A 627 -10.30 -1.85 42.24
N SER A 628 -11.13 -0.85 42.52
CA SER A 628 -11.23 -0.27 43.88
C SER A 628 -11.78 -1.22 44.95
N ASP A 629 -12.35 -2.36 44.58
CA ASP A 629 -12.79 -3.38 45.55
C ASP A 629 -11.60 -4.21 46.08
N TYR A 630 -10.47 -4.20 45.36
CA TYR A 630 -9.27 -4.99 45.66
C TYR A 630 -8.03 -4.12 45.94
N PHE A 631 -8.00 -2.88 45.46
CA PHE A 631 -6.88 -1.95 45.57
C PHE A 631 -7.29 -0.68 46.34
N SER A 632 -6.35 -0.08 47.10
CA SER A 632 -6.57 1.24 47.70
C SER A 632 -6.70 2.30 46.61
N GLU A 633 -7.61 3.25 46.80
CA GLU A 633 -7.70 4.47 45.97
C GLU A 633 -6.30 5.12 45.88
N ASP A 634 -5.91 5.57 44.68
CA ASP A 634 -4.62 6.18 44.35
C ASP A 634 -3.40 5.24 44.26
N ILE A 635 -3.59 3.92 44.16
CA ILE A 635 -2.47 3.02 43.84
C ILE A 635 -2.10 3.12 42.35
N ASN A 636 -0.80 3.23 42.06
CA ASN A 636 -0.26 3.18 40.70
C ASN A 636 0.10 1.75 40.31
N ILE A 637 -0.63 1.20 39.35
CA ILE A 637 -0.30 -0.07 38.70
C ILE A 637 0.71 0.21 37.60
N ASN A 638 1.85 -0.47 37.64
CA ASN A 638 2.91 -0.30 36.65
C ASN A 638 2.83 -1.38 35.57
N TYR A 639 2.35 -2.58 35.90
CA TYR A 639 2.31 -3.71 34.98
C TYR A 639 0.97 -4.44 35.00
N LEU A 640 0.53 -4.88 33.82
CA LEU A 640 -0.41 -5.98 33.67
C LEU A 640 0.37 -7.30 33.65
N LEU A 641 -0.12 -8.29 34.37
CA LEU A 641 0.45 -9.63 34.48
C LEU A 641 -0.48 -10.64 33.81
N PHE A 642 0.08 -11.60 33.08
CA PHE A 642 -0.63 -12.74 32.51
C PHE A 642 0.07 -14.02 32.94
N ALA A 643 -0.64 -14.89 33.65
CA ALA A 643 -0.11 -16.16 34.13
C ALA A 643 -0.75 -17.33 33.35
N ASN A 644 0.09 -18.20 32.81
CA ASN A 644 -0.29 -19.43 32.14
C ASN A 644 0.58 -20.57 32.69
N ASP A 645 0.31 -20.95 33.93
CA ASP A 645 1.15 -21.84 34.72
C ASP A 645 0.76 -23.31 34.54
N HIS A 646 1.74 -24.16 34.26
CA HIS A 646 1.61 -25.61 34.36
C HIS A 646 2.97 -26.26 34.63
N ASP A 647 3.29 -26.46 35.90
CA ASP A 647 4.55 -27.03 36.38
C ASP A 647 4.50 -28.56 36.58
N ASN A 648 3.30 -29.15 36.73
CA ASN A 648 3.12 -30.58 37.00
C ASN A 648 2.46 -31.34 35.84
N GLY A 649 3.26 -31.80 34.88
CA GLY A 649 2.79 -32.60 33.74
C GLY A 649 3.51 -32.28 32.43
N SER A 650 2.85 -32.50 31.28
CA SER A 650 3.27 -31.92 30.01
C SER A 650 3.03 -30.41 30.12
N LYS A 651 4.08 -29.60 30.23
CA LYS A 651 4.07 -28.13 30.43
C LYS A 651 3.36 -27.32 29.33
N ASN A 652 2.12 -27.65 28.99
CA ASN A 652 1.46 -27.30 27.74
C ASN A 652 0.17 -26.48 27.97
N ALA A 653 0.08 -25.63 29.00
CA ALA A 653 -1.07 -24.75 29.13
C ALA A 653 -1.16 -23.77 27.95
N HIS A 654 -2.37 -23.33 27.57
CA HIS A 654 -2.59 -22.38 26.48
C HIS A 654 -3.76 -21.46 26.83
N SER A 655 -3.44 -20.18 26.98
CA SER A 655 -4.37 -19.12 27.39
C SER A 655 -4.39 -17.98 26.39
N GLN A 656 -5.53 -17.32 26.24
CA GLN A 656 -5.70 -16.17 25.36
C GLN A 656 -6.49 -15.06 26.09
N TRP A 657 -6.11 -13.81 25.89
CA TRP A 657 -6.79 -12.61 26.41
C TRP A 657 -7.00 -11.60 25.28
N LYS A 658 -8.14 -10.89 25.27
CA LYS A 658 -8.41 -9.84 24.28
C LYS A 658 -9.37 -8.77 24.79
N ASN A 659 -9.55 -7.71 24.00
CA ASN A 659 -10.50 -6.63 24.27
C ASN A 659 -10.29 -6.01 25.67
N LEU A 660 -9.03 -5.94 26.09
CA LEU A 660 -8.68 -5.49 27.43
C LEU A 660 -8.78 -3.97 27.50
N ARG A 661 -9.62 -3.42 28.37
CA ARG A 661 -9.83 -1.99 28.55
C ARG A 661 -9.96 -1.62 30.01
N VAL A 662 -9.50 -0.42 30.36
CA VAL A 662 -9.62 0.13 31.71
C VAL A 662 -10.26 1.50 31.65
N TYR A 663 -11.37 1.68 32.38
CA TYR A 663 -12.20 2.88 32.31
C TYR A 663 -12.84 3.22 33.65
N GLU A 664 -13.40 4.41 33.74
CA GLU A 664 -14.12 4.88 34.93
C GLU A 664 -15.61 4.60 34.85
N LYS A 665 -16.23 4.15 35.95
CA LYS A 665 -17.65 3.85 36.02
C LYS A 665 -18.51 5.05 35.59
N GLY A 666 -19.30 4.87 34.53
CA GLY A 666 -20.05 5.95 33.86
C GLY A 666 -19.53 6.30 32.47
N GLN A 667 -18.34 5.82 32.08
CA GLN A 667 -17.83 5.80 30.70
C GLN A 667 -18.21 4.50 29.97
N GLU A 668 -19.28 3.83 30.40
CA GLU A 668 -19.74 2.56 29.84
C GLU A 668 -20.22 2.78 28.40
N THR A 669 -19.37 2.48 27.42
CA THR A 669 -19.77 2.46 26.01
C THR A 669 -20.25 1.10 25.59
N GLN A 670 -21.04 1.09 24.50
CA GLN A 670 -21.39 -0.12 23.78
C GLN A 670 -20.12 -0.95 23.58
N LYS A 671 -20.21 -2.24 23.91
CA LYS A 671 -19.19 -3.24 23.61
C LYS A 671 -18.84 -3.08 22.11
N PRO A 672 -17.56 -3.15 21.70
CA PRO A 672 -17.24 -3.17 20.29
C PRO A 672 -18.12 -4.22 19.62
N THR A 673 -18.97 -3.81 18.69
CA THR A 673 -19.68 -4.75 17.84
C THR A 673 -18.61 -5.62 17.23
N GLU A 674 -18.69 -6.95 17.39
CA GLU A 674 -17.75 -7.88 16.77
C GLU A 674 -17.65 -7.55 15.27
N SER A 675 -16.60 -6.83 14.90
CA SER A 675 -16.09 -6.81 13.54
C SER A 675 -15.46 -8.18 13.36
N GLN A 676 -16.28 -9.16 12.98
CA GLN A 676 -15.79 -10.39 12.39
C GLN A 676 -15.24 -10.06 11.01
N SER A 677 -14.04 -9.49 10.98
CA SER A 677 -13.16 -9.56 9.82
C SER A 677 -12.61 -10.99 9.75
N PRO A 678 -12.48 -11.61 8.57
CA PRO A 678 -12.02 -12.99 8.44
C PRO A 678 -10.64 -13.15 9.09
N VAL A 679 -10.52 -14.09 10.03
CA VAL A 679 -9.21 -14.50 10.55
C VAL A 679 -8.57 -15.37 9.49
N GLU A 680 -7.54 -14.84 8.81
CA GLU A 680 -6.69 -15.65 7.95
C GLU A 680 -6.04 -16.73 8.80
N VAL A 681 -6.37 -17.99 8.52
CA VAL A 681 -5.79 -19.13 9.22
C VAL A 681 -4.39 -19.34 8.64
N PRO A 682 -3.32 -19.04 9.40
CA PRO A 682 -1.97 -19.13 8.88
C PRO A 682 -1.64 -20.57 8.50
N SER A 683 -0.91 -20.74 7.40
CA SER A 683 -0.38 -22.04 7.00
C SER A 683 0.74 -22.51 7.94
N ILE A 684 0.90 -23.82 8.06
CA ILE A 684 1.96 -24.44 8.85
C ILE A 684 3.32 -24.10 8.24
N ASN A 685 4.19 -23.56 9.08
CA ASN A 685 5.56 -23.22 8.75
C ASN A 685 6.51 -24.34 9.20
N PHE A 686 7.17 -25.00 8.26
CA PHE A 686 8.06 -26.15 8.48
C PHE A 686 9.51 -25.68 8.68
N GLN A 687 10.06 -25.80 9.89
CA GLN A 687 11.48 -25.51 10.11
C GLN A 687 12.39 -26.68 9.73
N ASP A 688 13.64 -26.37 9.38
CA ASP A 688 14.65 -27.38 9.06
C ASP A 688 14.86 -28.36 10.24
N GLY A 689 14.57 -29.64 10.00
CA GLY A 689 14.73 -30.72 10.97
C GLY A 689 13.46 -31.11 11.75
N GLU A 690 12.33 -30.44 11.56
CA GLU A 690 11.04 -30.81 12.17
C GLU A 690 10.36 -31.99 11.47
N ILE A 691 10.71 -32.23 10.20
CA ILE A 691 10.20 -33.36 9.42
C ILE A 691 11.11 -34.56 9.59
N THR A 692 10.57 -35.61 10.20
CA THR A 692 11.32 -36.82 10.55
C THR A 692 10.79 -38.03 9.81
N SER A 693 11.56 -39.12 9.76
CA SER A 693 11.12 -40.38 9.16
C SER A 693 9.90 -40.94 9.90
N TYR A 694 8.88 -41.38 9.16
CA TYR A 694 7.75 -42.10 9.70
C TYR A 694 8.05 -43.60 9.70
N VAL A 695 8.38 -44.13 10.89
CA VAL A 695 8.69 -45.55 11.17
C VAL A 695 9.71 -46.23 10.23
N ASP A 696 9.79 -47.57 10.25
CA ASP A 696 10.64 -48.40 9.38
C ASP A 696 10.22 -48.38 7.88
N GLN A 697 9.20 -47.59 7.51
CA GLN A 697 8.68 -47.50 6.12
C GLN A 697 9.44 -46.48 5.27
N ASP A 698 10.12 -45.54 5.91
CA ASP A 698 10.93 -44.55 5.19
C ASP A 698 12.20 -45.19 4.61
N ASP A 699 12.46 -45.03 3.30
CA ASP A 699 13.74 -45.42 2.74
C ASP A 699 14.78 -44.41 3.21
N SER A 700 15.90 -44.87 3.77
CA SER A 700 16.98 -43.99 4.24
C SER A 700 17.61 -43.12 3.14
N LYS A 701 17.21 -43.32 1.87
CA LYS A 701 17.65 -42.53 0.71
C LYS A 701 16.64 -41.46 0.28
N SER A 702 15.47 -41.39 0.90
CA SER A 702 14.51 -40.31 0.67
C SER A 702 15.09 -38.98 1.15
N VAL A 703 14.84 -37.92 0.38
CA VAL A 703 15.24 -36.56 0.73
C VAL A 703 13.97 -35.75 0.94
N VAL A 704 13.94 -34.98 2.03
CA VAL A 704 12.90 -33.99 2.28
C VAL A 704 13.54 -32.62 2.37
N ASN A 705 12.99 -31.65 1.64
CA ASN A 705 13.39 -30.25 1.70
C ASN A 705 12.16 -29.39 2.02
N THR A 706 12.36 -28.25 2.65
CA THR A 706 11.36 -27.19 2.71
C THR A 706 11.38 -26.39 1.41
N ILE A 707 10.22 -25.86 1.02
CA ILE A 707 10.02 -25.01 -0.18
C ILE A 707 9.14 -23.81 0.20
N ASP A 708 9.05 -22.83 -0.71
CA ASP A 708 8.16 -21.66 -0.57
C ASP A 708 8.31 -20.94 0.80
N ASN A 709 9.53 -20.54 1.16
CA ASN A 709 9.85 -19.88 2.43
C ASN A 709 9.34 -20.65 3.67
N ASN A 710 9.57 -21.97 3.70
CA ASN A 710 9.13 -22.89 4.74
C ASN A 710 7.61 -23.13 4.83
N GLN A 711 6.81 -22.63 3.88
CA GLN A 711 5.35 -22.87 3.83
C GLN A 711 4.97 -24.15 3.07
N GLY A 712 5.96 -24.93 2.64
CA GLY A 712 5.75 -26.21 1.98
C GLY A 712 6.94 -27.14 2.10
N ILE A 713 6.75 -28.36 1.62
CA ILE A 713 7.73 -29.44 1.65
C ILE A 713 7.76 -30.15 0.31
N GLU A 714 8.92 -30.70 -0.02
CA GLU A 714 9.06 -31.68 -1.10
C GLU A 714 9.70 -32.97 -0.60
N ILE A 715 9.24 -34.11 -1.11
CA ILE A 715 9.82 -35.42 -0.85
C ILE A 715 10.28 -36.01 -2.17
N ILE A 716 11.57 -36.33 -2.25
CA ILE A 716 12.23 -36.91 -3.41
C ILE A 716 12.65 -38.34 -3.07
N LYS A 717 12.34 -39.27 -3.99
CA LYS A 717 12.45 -40.74 -3.85
C LYS A 717 11.44 -41.35 -2.88
N ASN A 718 11.43 -42.68 -2.85
CA ASN A 718 10.57 -43.48 -1.98
C ASN A 718 10.74 -43.09 -0.49
N GLY A 719 9.75 -42.47 0.14
CA GLY A 719 9.88 -42.05 1.54
C GLY A 719 8.57 -41.68 2.20
N TRP A 720 8.49 -41.96 3.50
CA TRP A 720 7.35 -41.64 4.36
C TRP A 720 7.85 -40.75 5.49
N LYS A 721 7.33 -39.53 5.58
CA LYS A 721 7.81 -38.48 6.49
C LYS A 721 6.70 -38.01 7.40
N LYS A 722 7.04 -37.53 8.60
CA LYS A 722 6.07 -37.01 9.57
C LYS A 722 6.49 -35.67 10.16
N PHE A 723 5.49 -34.94 10.63
CA PHE A 723 5.61 -33.66 11.33
C PHE A 723 4.77 -33.71 12.62
N ASP A 724 5.31 -33.19 13.73
CA ASP A 724 4.62 -33.14 15.02
C ASP A 724 3.51 -32.08 14.96
N PHE A 725 2.25 -32.50 15.06
CA PHE A 725 1.09 -31.63 14.81
C PHE A 725 0.22 -31.36 16.05
N ASN A 726 -0.04 -32.37 16.88
CA ASN A 726 -0.78 -32.29 18.16
C ASN A 726 -2.08 -31.42 18.10
N TYR A 727 -3.07 -31.88 17.35
CA TYR A 727 -4.34 -31.19 17.12
C TYR A 727 -5.55 -32.06 17.50
N GLN A 728 -6.53 -31.49 18.20
CA GLN A 728 -7.79 -32.18 18.55
C GLN A 728 -8.86 -31.88 17.50
N VAL A 729 -9.35 -32.91 16.82
CA VAL A 729 -10.40 -32.78 15.81
C VAL A 729 -11.74 -32.50 16.48
N THR A 730 -12.45 -31.47 16.03
CA THR A 730 -13.85 -31.21 16.36
C THR A 730 -14.76 -31.57 15.19
N LYS A 731 -16.07 -31.41 15.39
CA LYS A 731 -17.10 -31.64 14.37
C LYS A 731 -16.97 -30.73 13.13
N ASP A 732 -16.17 -29.68 13.23
CA ASP A 732 -16.03 -28.64 12.22
C ASP A 732 -14.60 -28.54 11.66
N THR A 733 -13.65 -29.35 12.13
CA THR A 733 -12.26 -29.23 11.68
C THR A 733 -12.11 -29.52 10.18
N ILE A 734 -11.45 -28.62 9.46
CA ILE A 734 -11.04 -28.70 8.06
C ILE A 734 -9.52 -28.75 7.98
N LEU A 735 -8.98 -29.67 7.17
CA LEU A 735 -7.61 -29.66 6.67
C LEU A 735 -7.60 -29.18 5.22
N GLU A 736 -6.81 -28.18 4.89
CA GLU A 736 -6.67 -27.65 3.54
C GLU A 736 -5.19 -27.51 3.15
N PHE A 737 -4.84 -27.86 1.93
CA PHE A 737 -3.46 -27.81 1.42
C PHE A 737 -3.42 -27.89 -0.11
N GLU A 738 -2.26 -27.58 -0.70
CA GLU A 738 -1.97 -27.81 -2.11
C GLU A 738 -0.97 -28.95 -2.29
N PHE A 739 -1.11 -29.72 -3.37
CA PHE A 739 -0.25 -30.85 -3.70
C PHE A 739 0.12 -30.84 -5.18
N ASN A 740 1.39 -31.13 -5.46
CA ASN A 740 1.93 -31.30 -6.81
C ASN A 740 2.74 -32.60 -6.90
N SER A 741 2.52 -33.36 -7.96
CA SER A 741 3.24 -34.60 -8.25
C SER A 741 4.10 -34.42 -9.48
N ILE A 742 5.42 -34.47 -9.27
CA ILE A 742 6.41 -34.30 -10.34
C ILE A 742 6.73 -35.66 -10.97
N ILE A 743 6.92 -36.69 -10.13
CA ILE A 743 7.13 -38.07 -10.59
C ILE A 743 6.17 -38.98 -9.83
N LYS A 744 5.24 -39.58 -10.57
CA LYS A 744 4.21 -40.48 -10.04
C LYS A 744 4.79 -41.63 -9.21
N GLY A 745 4.33 -41.74 -7.98
CA GLY A 745 4.59 -42.88 -7.10
C GLY A 745 3.55 -44.01 -7.24
N GLU A 746 3.72 -45.05 -6.43
CA GLU A 746 2.69 -46.06 -6.15
C GLU A 746 1.62 -45.52 -5.20
N ILE A 747 2.04 -44.78 -4.18
CA ILE A 747 1.16 -44.09 -3.23
C ILE A 747 1.74 -42.71 -2.95
N GLN A 748 0.98 -41.66 -3.26
CA GLN A 748 1.28 -40.30 -2.84
C GLN A 748 0.10 -39.80 -2.01
N ALA A 749 0.34 -39.50 -0.74
CA ALA A 749 -0.74 -39.32 0.22
C ALA A 749 -0.35 -38.38 1.37
N ILE A 750 -1.38 -37.86 2.05
CA ILE A 750 -1.24 -37.17 3.34
C ILE A 750 -2.03 -37.93 4.41
N GLY A 751 -1.54 -38.00 5.65
CA GLY A 751 -2.18 -38.74 6.74
C GLY A 751 -2.21 -37.99 8.06
N LEU A 752 -3.15 -38.36 8.92
CA LEU A 752 -3.37 -37.77 10.25
C LEU A 752 -3.27 -38.86 11.30
N GLU A 753 -2.13 -38.93 11.98
CA GLU A 753 -1.78 -40.05 12.83
C GLU A 753 -1.87 -39.73 14.32
N THR A 754 -2.40 -40.70 15.08
CA THR A 754 -2.53 -40.61 16.54
C THR A 754 -1.29 -41.14 17.27
N ASN A 755 -0.43 -41.86 16.57
CA ASN A 755 0.79 -42.42 17.13
C ASN A 755 1.84 -42.67 16.03
N ASP A 756 3.07 -42.94 16.45
CA ASP A 756 4.21 -43.15 15.57
C ASP A 756 4.47 -44.64 15.28
N LYS A 757 3.42 -45.42 15.01
CA LYS A 757 3.52 -46.84 14.64
C LYS A 757 2.63 -47.13 13.45
N PHE A 758 3.22 -47.76 12.44
CA PHE A 758 2.46 -48.22 11.27
C PHE A 758 1.67 -49.49 11.59
N ASP A 759 0.35 -49.40 11.51
CA ASP A 759 -0.60 -50.48 11.46
C ASP A 759 -1.48 -50.32 10.21
N ALA A 760 -1.21 -51.14 9.21
CA ALA A 760 -1.88 -51.13 7.91
C ALA A 760 -3.41 -51.28 7.97
N ASN A 761 -4.01 -51.69 9.09
CA ASN A 761 -5.47 -51.76 9.23
C ASN A 761 -6.06 -50.46 9.81
N SER A 762 -5.39 -49.81 10.76
CA SER A 762 -5.84 -48.53 11.33
C SER A 762 -5.47 -47.36 10.43
N ASP A 763 -4.28 -47.37 9.84
CA ASP A 763 -3.73 -46.19 9.17
C ASP A 763 -4.33 -46.00 7.78
N LYS A 764 -4.83 -47.09 7.17
CA LYS A 764 -5.65 -46.97 5.95
C LYS A 764 -6.92 -46.15 6.13
N GLN A 765 -7.38 -45.96 7.37
CA GLN A 765 -8.56 -45.13 7.67
C GLN A 765 -8.16 -43.68 7.98
N ARG A 766 -6.87 -43.34 7.92
CA ARG A 766 -6.32 -42.04 8.33
C ARG A 766 -5.38 -41.40 7.31
N ILE A 767 -5.08 -42.11 6.23
CA ILE A 767 -4.22 -41.68 5.14
C ILE A 767 -5.09 -41.44 3.91
N PHE A 768 -5.08 -40.21 3.41
CA PHE A 768 -5.80 -39.74 2.24
C PHE A 768 -4.90 -39.83 1.02
N GLN A 769 -5.19 -40.78 0.13
CA GLN A 769 -4.43 -40.96 -1.09
C GLN A 769 -4.84 -39.91 -2.13
N LEU A 770 -3.83 -39.18 -2.63
CA LEU A 770 -3.99 -38.10 -3.59
C LEU A 770 -3.66 -38.57 -5.01
N GLU A 771 -2.64 -39.43 -5.13
CA GLU A 771 -2.26 -40.05 -6.40
C GLU A 771 -1.61 -41.43 -6.16
N GLY A 772 -1.48 -42.21 -7.23
CA GLY A 772 -0.62 -43.38 -7.26
C GLY A 772 -1.17 -44.53 -8.08
N LYS A 773 -0.33 -45.51 -8.38
CA LYS A 773 -0.74 -46.73 -9.11
C LYS A 773 -1.53 -47.70 -8.23
N ASP A 774 -1.18 -47.79 -6.96
CA ASP A 774 -1.80 -48.70 -6.01
C ASP A 774 -2.93 -48.01 -5.25
N ASN A 775 -3.82 -48.79 -4.64
CA ASN A 775 -4.90 -48.27 -3.80
C ASN A 775 -4.58 -48.56 -2.33
N PHE A 776 -4.30 -47.51 -1.57
CA PHE A 776 -3.96 -47.59 -0.16
C PHE A 776 -4.49 -46.36 0.58
N GLY A 777 -5.16 -46.55 1.71
CA GLY A 777 -5.79 -45.44 2.43
C GLY A 777 -7.22 -45.15 1.96
N ILE A 778 -7.69 -43.95 2.29
CA ILE A 778 -8.91 -43.32 1.81
C ILE A 778 -8.64 -42.80 0.40
N THR A 779 -9.34 -43.32 -0.60
CA THR A 779 -9.08 -43.01 -2.02
C THR A 779 -10.03 -41.96 -2.60
N ASP A 780 -10.84 -41.32 -1.77
CA ASP A 780 -11.88 -40.36 -2.19
C ASP A 780 -11.29 -39.14 -2.90
N PHE A 781 -10.01 -38.83 -2.64
CA PHE A 781 -9.27 -37.70 -3.20
C PHE A 781 -8.24 -38.14 -4.26
N LYS A 782 -8.25 -39.41 -4.68
CA LYS A 782 -7.25 -39.94 -5.60
C LYS A 782 -7.56 -39.50 -7.04
N GLN A 783 -6.61 -38.79 -7.66
CA GLN A 783 -6.69 -38.32 -9.03
C GLN A 783 -5.35 -38.43 -9.78
N ASP A 784 -5.39 -38.29 -11.11
CA ASP A 784 -4.19 -38.25 -11.94
C ASP A 784 -3.71 -36.79 -12.04
N VAL A 785 -2.63 -36.47 -11.32
CA VAL A 785 -2.14 -35.10 -11.14
C VAL A 785 -0.70 -34.91 -11.60
N THR A 786 0.02 -36.00 -11.90
CA THR A 786 1.38 -35.92 -12.43
C THR A 786 1.44 -35.07 -13.69
N GLY A 787 2.23 -33.99 -13.67
CA GLY A 787 2.41 -33.07 -14.80
C GLY A 787 1.28 -32.06 -15.03
N LYS A 788 0.31 -31.95 -14.11
CA LYS A 788 -0.79 -30.98 -14.17
C LYS A 788 -0.59 -29.73 -13.28
N GLY A 789 0.54 -29.65 -12.58
CA GLY A 789 0.83 -28.56 -11.65
C GLY A 789 0.15 -28.74 -10.29
N TRP A 790 0.07 -27.65 -9.51
CA TRP A 790 -0.51 -27.64 -8.16
C TRP A 790 -2.00 -27.91 -8.16
N GLN A 791 -2.48 -28.67 -7.19
CA GLN A 791 -3.88 -29.02 -6.98
C GLN A 791 -4.28 -28.76 -5.53
N THR A 792 -5.41 -28.11 -5.30
CA THR A 792 -5.89 -27.77 -3.95
C THR A 792 -6.82 -28.86 -3.41
N TYR A 793 -6.65 -29.21 -2.13
CA TYR A 793 -7.45 -30.19 -1.42
C TYR A 793 -8.01 -29.57 -0.14
N LYS A 794 -9.30 -29.82 0.12
CA LYS A 794 -9.99 -29.41 1.36
C LYS A 794 -10.75 -30.62 1.91
N ILE A 795 -10.42 -31.02 3.13
CA ILE A 795 -10.90 -32.26 3.77
C ILE A 795 -11.55 -31.90 5.10
N LYS A 796 -12.84 -32.20 5.27
CA LYS A 796 -13.52 -32.10 6.55
C LYS A 796 -13.19 -33.31 7.41
N LEU A 797 -12.44 -33.12 8.49
CA LEU A 797 -11.88 -34.23 9.27
C LEU A 797 -12.94 -35.00 10.04
N SER A 798 -14.00 -34.33 10.51
CA SER A 798 -15.12 -34.99 11.20
C SER A 798 -15.85 -36.03 10.34
N ASP A 799 -15.72 -36.00 9.01
CA ASP A 799 -16.35 -36.98 8.12
C ASP A 799 -15.62 -38.34 8.18
N TYR A 800 -14.36 -38.35 8.64
CA TYR A 800 -13.49 -39.53 8.68
C TYR A 800 -13.05 -39.91 10.10
N PHE A 801 -13.06 -38.96 11.03
CA PHE A 801 -12.59 -39.14 12.41
C PHE A 801 -13.70 -38.87 13.43
N SER A 802 -13.66 -39.55 14.57
CA SER A 802 -14.55 -39.23 15.69
C SER A 802 -14.23 -37.84 16.25
N GLU A 803 -15.26 -37.07 16.57
CA GLU A 803 -15.14 -35.84 17.36
C GLU A 803 -14.28 -36.12 18.62
N ASP A 804 -13.37 -35.21 18.95
CA ASP A 804 -12.40 -35.27 20.05
C ASP A 804 -11.19 -36.22 19.88
N ILE A 805 -10.92 -36.74 18.68
CA ILE A 805 -9.67 -37.48 18.46
C ILE A 805 -8.46 -36.52 18.46
N ASN A 806 -7.39 -36.90 19.16
CA ASN A 806 -6.11 -36.17 19.14
C ASN A 806 -5.20 -36.74 18.05
N ILE A 807 -4.93 -35.93 17.03
CA ILE A 807 -3.95 -36.18 16.00
C ILE A 807 -2.59 -35.68 16.48
N ASN A 808 -1.62 -36.57 16.60
CA ASN A 808 -0.29 -36.23 17.08
C ASN A 808 0.67 -35.89 15.93
N TYR A 809 0.47 -36.46 14.74
CA TYR A 809 1.38 -36.31 13.60
C TYR A 809 0.64 -36.07 12.28
N LEU A 810 1.19 -35.20 11.44
CA LEU A 810 0.92 -35.18 10.00
C LEU A 810 1.91 -36.11 9.30
N LEU A 811 1.41 -36.93 8.38
CA LEU A 811 2.16 -37.92 7.61
C LEU A 811 2.15 -37.55 6.13
N PHE A 812 3.29 -37.64 5.46
CA PHE A 812 3.45 -37.41 4.03
C PHE A 812 4.07 -38.66 3.41
N ALA A 813 3.31 -39.34 2.56
CA ALA A 813 3.74 -40.56 1.90
C ALA A 813 4.10 -40.27 0.44
N ASN A 814 5.30 -40.67 0.03
CA ASN A 814 5.79 -40.63 -1.34
C ASN A 814 6.37 -42.00 -1.69
N ASP A 815 5.50 -42.99 -1.79
CA ASP A 815 5.83 -44.41 -1.90
C ASP A 815 6.05 -44.82 -3.35
N HIS A 816 7.13 -45.57 -3.60
CA HIS A 816 7.41 -46.24 -4.86
C HIS A 816 8.40 -47.39 -4.63
N ASP A 817 7.95 -48.48 -4.01
CA ASP A 817 8.74 -49.66 -3.70
C ASP A 817 8.88 -50.65 -4.88
N ASN A 818 7.94 -50.62 -5.83
CA ASN A 818 7.85 -51.55 -6.97
C ASN A 818 8.24 -50.87 -8.30
N GLY A 819 9.45 -50.30 -8.35
CA GLY A 819 9.94 -49.60 -9.54
C GLY A 819 11.29 -48.92 -9.36
N SER A 820 11.48 -47.75 -10.00
CA SER A 820 12.75 -47.01 -9.97
C SER A 820 13.04 -46.28 -8.65
N LYS A 821 12.21 -46.43 -7.61
CA LYS A 821 12.29 -45.72 -6.31
C LYS A 821 12.42 -44.19 -6.42
N ASN A 822 11.92 -43.60 -7.51
CA ASN A 822 12.17 -42.19 -7.87
C ASN A 822 10.89 -41.32 -7.82
N ALA A 823 9.92 -41.60 -6.96
CA ALA A 823 8.75 -40.72 -6.82
C ALA A 823 9.15 -39.31 -6.34
N HIS A 824 8.41 -38.27 -6.71
CA HIS A 824 8.66 -36.89 -6.29
C HIS A 824 7.34 -36.15 -6.12
N SER A 825 7.09 -35.73 -4.89
CA SER A 825 5.86 -35.07 -4.45
C SER A 825 6.16 -33.79 -3.70
N GLN A 826 5.24 -32.82 -3.77
CA GLN A 826 5.33 -31.55 -3.06
C GLN A 826 3.99 -31.20 -2.41
N TRP A 827 4.03 -30.59 -1.23
CA TRP A 827 2.87 -30.08 -0.50
C TRP A 827 3.15 -28.66 -0.03
N LYS A 828 2.15 -27.77 -0.03
CA LYS A 828 2.29 -26.41 0.51
C LYS A 828 0.96 -25.83 0.98
N ASN A 829 1.01 -24.66 1.62
CA ASN A 829 -0.17 -23.91 2.07
C ASN A 829 -1.09 -24.76 2.97
N LEU A 830 -0.49 -25.60 3.83
CA LEU A 830 -1.23 -26.51 4.68
C LEU A 830 -1.79 -25.77 5.88
N ARG A 831 -3.10 -25.79 6.08
CA ARG A 831 -3.80 -25.12 7.20
C ARG A 831 -4.88 -26.02 7.80
N VAL A 832 -5.12 -25.87 9.10
CA VAL A 832 -6.18 -26.59 9.82
C VAL A 832 -7.00 -25.61 10.64
N TYR A 833 -8.32 -25.62 10.46
CA TYR A 833 -9.24 -24.66 11.08
C TYR A 833 -10.63 -25.23 11.32
N GLU A 834 -11.42 -24.56 12.15
CA GLU A 834 -12.80 -24.95 12.42
C GLU A 834 -13.76 -24.30 11.42
N GLN A 835 -14.65 -25.09 10.82
CA GLN A 835 -15.69 -24.64 9.90
C GLN A 835 -16.68 -23.66 10.57
N ASN A 836 -16.81 -23.65 11.90
CA ASN A 836 -17.58 -22.61 12.60
C ASN A 836 -16.79 -21.32 12.86
N GLN A 837 -15.46 -21.35 12.71
CA GLN A 837 -14.64 -20.15 12.54
C GLN A 837 -14.51 -19.74 11.07
N GLN A 838 -15.17 -20.48 10.17
CA GLN A 838 -15.24 -20.16 8.76
C GLN A 838 -16.70 -20.24 8.32
N THR A 839 -17.48 -19.18 8.54
CA THR A 839 -18.54 -18.88 7.57
C THR A 839 -17.90 -18.98 6.18
N GLN A 840 -18.46 -19.83 5.33
CA GLN A 840 -17.90 -20.31 4.06
C GLN A 840 -17.20 -19.20 3.26
N PRO A 841 -16.11 -19.55 2.54
CA PRO A 841 -15.00 -18.66 2.24
C PRO A 841 -15.45 -17.45 1.43
N GLU A 842 -15.54 -16.30 2.09
CA GLU A 842 -15.24 -15.03 1.47
C GLU A 842 -13.72 -14.99 1.31
N ALA A 843 -13.26 -14.91 0.05
CA ALA A 843 -11.85 -14.67 -0.25
C ALA A 843 -11.43 -13.38 0.44
N GLU A 844 -10.38 -13.46 1.26
CA GLU A 844 -9.82 -12.34 2.02
C GLU A 844 -9.60 -11.12 1.15
N THR A 845 -10.09 -10.00 1.67
CA THR A 845 -9.62 -8.66 1.33
C THR A 845 -8.18 -8.48 1.82
N GLN A 846 -7.22 -9.04 1.08
CA GLN A 846 -6.10 -8.21 0.65
C GLN A 846 -6.66 -7.03 -0.17
N PRO A 847 -5.97 -5.87 -0.30
CA PRO A 847 -6.31 -4.96 -1.40
C PRO A 847 -6.40 -5.84 -2.65
N PRO A 848 -7.53 -5.79 -3.40
CA PRO A 848 -7.95 -6.90 -4.23
C PRO A 848 -6.77 -7.34 -5.08
N ALA A 849 -6.38 -8.62 -4.97
CA ALA A 849 -5.42 -9.20 -5.89
C ALA A 849 -5.95 -8.82 -7.27
N GLU A 850 -5.21 -7.96 -7.95
CA GLU A 850 -5.66 -7.38 -9.20
C GLU A 850 -6.03 -8.56 -10.08
N ILE A 851 -7.32 -8.67 -10.48
CA ILE A 851 -7.77 -9.80 -11.29
C ILE A 851 -6.84 -9.82 -12.49
N PRO A 852 -5.95 -10.82 -12.61
CA PRO A 852 -4.84 -10.74 -13.53
C PRO A 852 -5.42 -10.67 -14.93
N SER A 853 -5.00 -9.67 -15.68
CA SER A 853 -5.34 -9.62 -17.08
C SER A 853 -4.70 -10.81 -17.80
N ILE A 854 -5.40 -11.33 -18.79
CA ILE A 854 -4.93 -12.45 -19.59
C ILE A 854 -3.65 -12.02 -20.31
N ASN A 855 -2.56 -12.74 -20.02
CA ASN A 855 -1.30 -12.61 -20.73
C ASN A 855 -1.33 -13.47 -21.99
N PHE A 856 -1.29 -12.82 -23.16
CA PHE A 856 -1.35 -13.49 -24.45
C PHE A 856 -0.07 -14.29 -24.81
N GLN A 857 0.95 -14.32 -23.93
CA GLN A 857 2.06 -15.28 -24.03
C GLN A 857 1.75 -16.65 -23.44
N ASP A 858 0.72 -16.77 -22.59
CA ASP A 858 0.41 -18.02 -21.89
C ASP A 858 -0.37 -19.02 -22.77
N GLY A 859 -0.76 -18.60 -23.98
CA GLY A 859 -1.45 -19.42 -24.96
C GLY A 859 -1.09 -19.02 -26.40
N GLU A 860 -1.57 -19.80 -27.38
CA GLU A 860 -1.36 -19.49 -28.80
C GLU A 860 -2.56 -18.74 -29.38
N ILE A 861 -2.28 -17.69 -30.17
CA ILE A 861 -3.30 -17.04 -31.02
C ILE A 861 -3.24 -17.66 -32.41
N THR A 862 -4.35 -18.27 -32.82
CA THR A 862 -4.45 -18.94 -34.12
C THR A 862 -5.68 -18.47 -34.89
N SER A 863 -5.72 -18.76 -36.18
CA SER A 863 -6.88 -18.48 -37.03
C SER A 863 -8.11 -19.25 -36.58
N TYR A 864 -9.24 -18.55 -36.45
CA TYR A 864 -10.55 -19.15 -36.28
C TYR A 864 -11.21 -19.23 -37.66
N VAL A 865 -11.36 -20.47 -38.16
CA VAL A 865 -12.02 -20.89 -39.43
C VAL A 865 -11.41 -20.50 -40.78
N ASP A 866 -11.92 -21.13 -41.85
CA ASP A 866 -11.53 -20.96 -43.26
C ASP A 866 -11.87 -19.56 -43.84
N GLN A 867 -12.52 -18.69 -43.06
CA GLN A 867 -12.85 -17.31 -43.43
C GLN A 867 -11.79 -16.29 -43.00
N ASP A 868 -10.84 -16.69 -42.13
CA ASP A 868 -9.73 -15.81 -41.75
C ASP A 868 -8.87 -15.49 -42.99
N ASP A 869 -8.65 -14.20 -43.26
CA ASP A 869 -7.74 -13.81 -44.33
C ASP A 869 -6.34 -14.24 -43.90
N SER A 870 -5.64 -15.04 -44.71
CA SER A 870 -4.24 -15.41 -44.45
C SER A 870 -3.29 -14.21 -44.35
N LYS A 871 -3.77 -12.99 -44.67
CA LYS A 871 -3.07 -11.71 -44.55
C LYS A 871 -3.48 -10.87 -43.35
N SER A 872 -4.44 -11.33 -42.54
CA SER A 872 -4.78 -10.70 -41.26
C SER A 872 -3.61 -10.88 -40.30
N VAL A 873 -3.27 -9.80 -39.62
CA VAL A 873 -2.13 -9.76 -38.70
C VAL A 873 -2.69 -9.60 -37.29
N VAL A 874 -2.16 -10.40 -36.37
CA VAL A 874 -2.39 -10.22 -34.94
C VAL A 874 -1.06 -9.95 -34.27
N ASN A 875 -0.99 -8.88 -33.48
CA ASN A 875 0.18 -8.54 -32.68
C ASN A 875 -0.25 -8.44 -31.22
N THR A 876 0.64 -8.80 -30.31
CA THR A 876 0.50 -8.48 -28.88
C THR A 876 0.90 -7.02 -28.65
N ILE A 877 0.15 -6.33 -27.80
CA ILE A 877 0.40 -4.95 -27.37
C ILE A 877 0.46 -4.90 -25.83
N ASP A 878 0.85 -3.77 -25.26
CA ASP A 878 0.82 -3.50 -23.81
C ASP A 878 1.52 -4.61 -22.97
N ASN A 879 2.79 -4.92 -23.29
CA ASN A 879 3.56 -5.98 -22.61
C ASN A 879 2.86 -7.35 -22.58
N ASN A 880 2.17 -7.69 -23.68
CA ASN A 880 1.38 -8.92 -23.88
C ASN A 880 0.07 -8.99 -23.10
N GLN A 881 -0.41 -7.88 -22.55
CA GLN A 881 -1.72 -7.76 -21.88
C GLN A 881 -2.85 -7.32 -22.83
N GLY A 882 -2.55 -7.15 -24.11
CA GLY A 882 -3.52 -6.84 -25.14
C GLY A 882 -3.14 -7.42 -26.51
N ILE A 883 -4.08 -7.35 -27.44
CA ILE A 883 -3.88 -7.72 -28.83
C ILE A 883 -4.46 -6.66 -29.77
N GLU A 884 -3.87 -6.53 -30.95
CA GLU A 884 -4.49 -5.85 -32.08
C GLU A 884 -4.69 -6.80 -33.25
N ILE A 885 -5.80 -6.63 -33.96
CA ILE A 885 -6.13 -7.38 -35.16
C ILE A 885 -6.29 -6.40 -36.31
N ILE A 886 -5.42 -6.55 -37.31
CA ILE A 886 -5.36 -5.69 -38.50
C ILE A 886 -5.82 -6.48 -39.72
N LYS A 887 -6.70 -5.86 -40.51
CA LYS A 887 -7.42 -6.43 -41.66
C LYS A 887 -8.48 -7.46 -41.26
N ASN A 888 -9.19 -7.98 -42.26
CA ASN A 888 -10.24 -8.97 -42.09
C ASN A 888 -9.73 -10.26 -41.43
N GLY A 889 -10.01 -10.48 -40.14
CA GLY A 889 -9.54 -11.67 -39.46
C GLY A 889 -10.35 -12.06 -38.24
N TRP A 890 -10.51 -13.37 -38.07
CA TRP A 890 -11.13 -14.00 -36.91
C TRP A 890 -10.04 -14.82 -36.23
N LYS A 891 -9.72 -14.47 -34.98
CA LYS A 891 -8.61 -15.03 -34.21
C LYS A 891 -9.13 -15.70 -32.96
N LYS A 892 -8.58 -16.85 -32.61
CA LYS A 892 -8.85 -17.54 -31.36
C LYS A 892 -7.59 -17.61 -30.50
N PHE A 893 -7.78 -17.54 -29.19
CA PHE A 893 -6.74 -17.72 -28.19
C PHE A 893 -7.08 -18.95 -27.34
N ASP A 894 -6.12 -19.84 -27.15
CA ASP A 894 -6.29 -21.06 -26.35
C ASP A 894 -6.53 -20.70 -24.88
N PHE A 895 -7.74 -20.96 -24.39
CA PHE A 895 -8.17 -20.55 -23.05
C PHE A 895 -9.26 -21.48 -22.51
N ASN A 896 -8.85 -22.41 -21.64
CA ASN A 896 -9.77 -23.36 -21.03
C ASN A 896 -10.40 -22.74 -19.77
N TYR A 897 -11.71 -22.56 -19.76
CA TYR A 897 -12.44 -21.96 -18.64
C TYR A 897 -13.84 -22.54 -18.54
N GLN A 898 -14.36 -22.69 -17.32
CA GLN A 898 -15.73 -23.14 -17.10
C GLN A 898 -16.61 -21.92 -16.79
N VAL A 899 -17.49 -21.56 -17.72
CA VAL A 899 -18.44 -20.45 -17.55
C VAL A 899 -19.59 -20.90 -16.66
N THR A 900 -19.80 -20.21 -15.55
CA THR A 900 -20.96 -20.33 -14.68
C THR A 900 -21.93 -19.16 -14.90
N LYS A 901 -23.08 -19.20 -14.23
CA LYS A 901 -24.11 -18.15 -14.29
C LYS A 901 -23.62 -16.79 -13.78
N ASP A 902 -22.50 -16.79 -13.07
CA ASP A 902 -21.93 -15.63 -12.41
C ASP A 902 -20.65 -15.14 -13.12
N THR A 903 -20.20 -15.78 -14.20
CA THR A 903 -18.95 -15.40 -14.88
C THR A 903 -19.05 -14.03 -15.55
N ILE A 904 -18.12 -13.14 -15.21
CA ILE A 904 -17.93 -11.83 -15.84
C ILE A 904 -16.71 -11.86 -16.77
N LEU A 905 -16.88 -11.29 -17.97
CA LEU A 905 -15.83 -10.93 -18.90
C LEU A 905 -15.67 -9.41 -18.92
N GLU A 906 -14.50 -8.90 -18.57
CA GLU A 906 -14.17 -7.47 -18.49
C GLU A 906 -12.97 -7.16 -19.40
N PHE A 907 -13.02 -6.08 -20.18
CA PHE A 907 -11.97 -5.71 -21.10
C PHE A 907 -12.11 -4.27 -21.62
N GLU A 908 -11.05 -3.75 -22.23
CA GLU A 908 -11.10 -2.51 -23.00
C GLU A 908 -11.01 -2.80 -24.49
N PHE A 909 -11.78 -2.08 -25.29
CA PHE A 909 -11.82 -2.19 -26.74
C PHE A 909 -11.66 -0.83 -27.41
N ASN A 910 -10.80 -0.78 -28.43
CA ASN A 910 -10.64 0.38 -29.30
C ASN A 910 -10.77 -0.05 -30.76
N SER A 911 -11.38 0.82 -31.55
CA SER A 911 -11.58 0.60 -32.98
C SER A 911 -10.94 1.74 -33.75
N ILE A 912 -9.85 1.43 -34.45
CA ILE A 912 -9.11 2.41 -35.26
C ILE A 912 -9.78 2.54 -36.63
N ILE A 913 -10.20 1.41 -37.21
CA ILE A 913 -10.92 1.37 -38.49
C ILE A 913 -12.12 0.44 -38.36
N LYS A 914 -13.32 1.02 -38.41
CA LYS A 914 -14.60 0.31 -38.38
C LYS A 914 -14.66 -0.84 -39.39
N GLY A 915 -14.93 -2.04 -38.89
CA GLY A 915 -15.24 -3.23 -39.69
C GLY A 915 -16.74 -3.39 -40.01
N GLU A 916 -17.08 -4.47 -40.69
CA GLU A 916 -18.46 -4.97 -40.76
C GLU A 916 -18.92 -5.52 -39.41
N ILE A 917 -18.07 -6.32 -38.75
CA ILE A 917 -18.30 -6.88 -37.41
C ILE A 917 -17.01 -6.80 -36.60
N GLN A 918 -17.06 -6.17 -35.43
CA GLN A 918 -15.99 -6.19 -34.44
C GLN A 918 -16.56 -6.71 -33.13
N ALA A 919 -16.04 -7.84 -32.66
CA ALA A 919 -16.67 -8.61 -31.59
C ALA A 919 -15.65 -9.42 -30.79
N ILE A 920 -16.07 -9.81 -29.59
CA ILE A 920 -15.38 -10.79 -28.73
C ILE A 920 -16.34 -11.94 -28.44
N GLY A 921 -15.85 -13.17 -28.25
CA GLY A 921 -16.72 -14.31 -28.00
C GLY A 921 -16.07 -15.45 -27.23
N LEU A 922 -16.93 -16.37 -26.78
CA LEU A 922 -16.56 -17.54 -25.99
C LEU A 922 -16.80 -18.82 -26.79
N GLU A 923 -15.75 -19.61 -27.04
CA GLU A 923 -15.86 -20.76 -27.92
C GLU A 923 -15.53 -22.12 -27.31
N THR A 924 -16.36 -23.09 -27.68
CA THR A 924 -16.29 -24.47 -27.19
C THR A 924 -15.49 -25.38 -28.11
N ASP A 925 -15.33 -25.01 -29.38
CA ASP A 925 -14.55 -25.76 -30.33
C ASP A 925 -13.84 -24.85 -31.35
N SER A 926 -13.20 -25.46 -32.35
CA SER A 926 -12.43 -24.78 -33.40
C SER A 926 -13.20 -24.64 -34.71
N LYS A 927 -14.52 -24.88 -34.71
CA LYS A 927 -15.37 -24.91 -35.91
C LYS A 927 -16.50 -23.90 -35.77
N PHE A 928 -16.54 -22.95 -36.69
CA PHE A 928 -17.65 -22.02 -36.76
C PHE A 928 -18.95 -22.71 -37.20
N ASP A 929 -19.97 -22.62 -36.36
CA ASP A 929 -21.36 -22.83 -36.65
C ASP A 929 -22.16 -21.56 -36.30
N ALA A 930 -22.50 -20.82 -37.35
CA ALA A 930 -23.22 -19.55 -37.26
C ALA A 930 -24.57 -19.61 -36.51
N ASN A 931 -25.12 -20.79 -36.20
CA ASN A 931 -26.35 -20.89 -35.41
C ASN A 931 -26.06 -21.12 -33.92
N SER A 932 -25.07 -21.93 -33.57
CA SER A 932 -24.70 -22.17 -32.17
C SER A 932 -23.84 -21.06 -31.59
N ASP A 933 -23.05 -20.38 -32.43
CA ASP A 933 -21.96 -19.52 -31.95
C ASP A 933 -22.40 -18.07 -31.76
N LYS A 934 -23.44 -17.63 -32.48
CA LYS A 934 -24.02 -16.28 -32.32
C LYS A 934 -24.47 -15.98 -30.89
N GLY A 935 -24.88 -16.98 -30.13
CA GLY A 935 -25.27 -16.82 -28.72
C GLY A 935 -24.10 -16.63 -27.76
N ARG A 936 -22.85 -16.65 -28.25
CA ARG A 936 -21.62 -16.50 -27.46
C ARG A 936 -20.66 -15.44 -28.01
N ILE A 937 -21.07 -14.71 -29.05
CA ILE A 937 -20.28 -13.66 -29.70
C ILE A 937 -20.95 -12.32 -29.43
N PHE A 938 -20.25 -11.44 -28.71
CA PHE A 938 -20.69 -10.13 -28.28
C PHE A 938 -20.17 -9.07 -29.25
N GLN A 939 -21.06 -8.51 -30.05
CA GLN A 939 -20.72 -7.47 -31.00
C GLN A 939 -20.55 -6.12 -30.29
N LEU A 940 -19.40 -5.49 -30.51
CA LEU A 940 -19.00 -4.23 -29.88
C LEU A 940 -19.13 -3.06 -30.85
N GLU A 941 -18.82 -3.30 -32.13
CA GLU A 941 -18.99 -2.31 -33.20
C GLU A 941 -19.22 -3.02 -34.54
N GLY A 942 -19.64 -2.26 -35.56
CA GLY A 942 -19.66 -2.72 -36.94
C GLY A 942 -20.88 -2.23 -37.72
N LYS A 943 -20.83 -2.33 -39.05
CA LYS A 943 -21.95 -1.96 -39.92
C LYS A 943 -23.07 -3.01 -39.90
N ASP A 944 -22.71 -4.28 -39.84
CA ASP A 944 -23.66 -5.39 -39.86
C ASP A 944 -24.04 -5.81 -38.44
N ASN A 945 -25.09 -6.62 -38.30
CA ASN A 945 -25.53 -7.17 -37.03
C ASN A 945 -25.25 -8.66 -37.00
N PHE A 946 -24.43 -9.11 -36.07
CA PHE A 946 -24.04 -10.51 -35.91
C PHE A 946 -23.75 -10.83 -34.44
N GLY A 947 -24.27 -11.95 -33.94
CA GLY A 947 -24.14 -12.33 -32.54
C GLY A 947 -25.11 -11.59 -31.62
N ILE A 948 -24.70 -11.37 -30.38
CA ILE A 948 -25.37 -10.56 -29.36
C ILE A 948 -25.01 -9.10 -29.59
N THR A 949 -26.02 -8.27 -29.88
CA THR A 949 -25.82 -6.86 -30.26
C THR A 949 -26.07 -5.86 -29.13
N ASP A 950 -26.37 -6.34 -27.93
CA ASP A 950 -26.73 -5.50 -26.78
C ASP A 950 -25.58 -4.57 -26.34
N PHE A 951 -24.35 -4.91 -26.71
CA PHE A 951 -23.12 -4.17 -26.42
C PHE A 951 -22.60 -3.36 -27.62
N LYS A 952 -23.35 -3.31 -28.72
CA LYS A 952 -22.91 -2.64 -29.95
C LYS A 952 -23.00 -1.13 -29.82
N GLN A 953 -21.87 -0.44 -29.95
CA GLN A 953 -21.76 1.01 -29.87
C GLN A 953 -20.98 1.59 -31.06
N ASP A 954 -21.00 2.92 -31.19
CA ASP A 954 -20.11 3.66 -32.10
C ASP A 954 -18.82 4.01 -31.36
N VAL A 955 -17.74 3.28 -31.64
CA VAL A 955 -16.45 3.33 -30.93
C VAL A 955 -15.37 4.02 -31.78
N THR A 956 -15.44 3.90 -33.10
CA THR A 956 -14.40 4.40 -34.00
C THR A 956 -14.11 5.89 -33.80
N GLY A 957 -12.87 6.22 -33.46
CA GLY A 957 -12.42 7.59 -33.20
C GLY A 957 -12.73 8.15 -31.81
N LYS A 958 -13.28 7.34 -30.89
CA LYS A 958 -13.58 7.72 -29.51
C LYS A 958 -12.54 7.24 -28.49
N GLY A 959 -11.52 6.50 -28.92
CA GLY A 959 -10.51 5.91 -28.05
C GLY A 959 -11.01 4.65 -27.33
N TRP A 960 -10.30 4.24 -26.28
CA TRP A 960 -10.61 3.03 -25.51
C TRP A 960 -11.96 3.11 -24.82
N GLN A 961 -12.74 2.02 -24.93
CA GLN A 961 -14.04 1.86 -24.29
C GLN A 961 -13.99 0.62 -23.40
N THR A 962 -14.49 0.73 -22.17
CA THR A 962 -14.50 -0.37 -21.20
C THR A 962 -15.80 -1.15 -21.29
N TYR A 963 -15.70 -2.47 -21.30
CA TYR A 963 -16.82 -3.41 -21.33
C TYR A 963 -16.74 -4.34 -20.13
N LYS A 964 -17.90 -4.60 -19.52
CA LYS A 964 -18.08 -5.57 -18.45
C LYS A 964 -19.36 -6.35 -18.71
N ILE A 965 -19.22 -7.61 -19.04
CA ILE A 965 -20.30 -8.47 -19.55
C ILE A 965 -20.45 -9.66 -18.62
N ASN A 966 -21.64 -9.85 -18.03
CA ASN A 966 -21.96 -11.13 -17.38
C ASN A 966 -22.24 -12.17 -18.47
N VAL A 967 -21.22 -12.92 -18.84
CA VAL A 967 -21.31 -13.92 -19.91
C VAL A 967 -22.12 -15.14 -19.49
N GLY A 968 -22.25 -15.38 -18.18
CA GLY A 968 -23.08 -16.43 -17.58
C GLY A 968 -24.57 -16.33 -17.89
N ASP A 969 -25.06 -15.12 -18.21
CA ASP A 969 -26.45 -14.89 -18.62
C ASP A 969 -26.75 -15.44 -20.03
N TYR A 970 -25.71 -15.62 -20.85
CA TYR A 970 -25.82 -16.02 -22.25
C TYR A 970 -25.35 -17.46 -22.48
N PHE A 971 -24.35 -17.90 -21.72
CA PHE A 971 -23.76 -19.24 -21.85
C PHE A 971 -23.31 -19.80 -20.51
N ASN A 972 -23.51 -21.10 -20.31
CA ASN A 972 -23.04 -21.85 -19.14
C ASN A 972 -22.39 -23.15 -19.63
N GLY A 973 -21.17 -23.43 -19.17
CA GLY A 973 -20.40 -24.62 -19.55
C GLY A 973 -18.95 -24.33 -19.90
N ASP A 974 -18.23 -25.38 -20.29
CA ASP A 974 -16.81 -25.30 -20.60
C ASP A 974 -16.57 -24.59 -21.95
N ILE A 975 -15.57 -23.70 -21.96
CA ILE A 975 -15.01 -23.09 -23.17
C ILE A 975 -13.55 -23.50 -23.30
N ASN A 976 -13.08 -23.57 -24.54
CA ASN A 976 -11.70 -23.91 -24.89
C ASN A 976 -10.96 -22.73 -25.53
N TYR A 977 -11.68 -21.71 -26.01
CA TYR A 977 -11.10 -20.57 -26.73
C TYR A 977 -11.80 -19.25 -26.41
N LEU A 978 -11.03 -18.16 -26.39
CA LEU A 978 -11.54 -16.80 -26.58
C LEU A 978 -11.47 -16.44 -28.07
N LEU A 979 -12.57 -15.91 -28.61
CA LEU A 979 -12.70 -15.51 -30.01
C LEU A 979 -12.64 -13.99 -30.14
N PHE A 980 -11.85 -13.48 -31.09
CA PHE A 980 -11.74 -12.07 -31.43
C PHE A 980 -12.04 -11.89 -32.92
N THR A 981 -13.00 -11.05 -33.22
CA THR A 981 -13.54 -10.86 -34.56
C THR A 981 -13.24 -9.45 -35.03
N ASN A 982 -12.61 -9.35 -36.20
CA ASN A 982 -12.41 -8.11 -36.94
C ASN A 982 -12.78 -8.35 -38.40
N ASP A 983 -14.07 -8.54 -38.63
CA ASP A 983 -14.65 -8.83 -39.94
C ASP A 983 -14.72 -7.54 -40.75
N HIS A 984 -14.08 -7.54 -41.91
CA HIS A 984 -14.15 -6.45 -42.88
C HIS A 984 -13.99 -7.04 -44.30
N ASP A 985 -14.75 -8.08 -44.66
CA ASP A 985 -14.60 -8.77 -45.94
C ASP A 985 -15.24 -8.02 -47.14
N ASN A 986 -16.08 -7.02 -46.88
CA ASN A 986 -16.85 -6.26 -47.86
C ASN A 986 -16.34 -4.82 -48.02
N GLY A 987 -15.16 -4.64 -48.62
CA GLY A 987 -14.63 -3.31 -48.90
C GLY A 987 -13.11 -3.28 -48.94
N ALA A 988 -12.51 -2.32 -48.22
CA ALA A 988 -11.06 -2.10 -48.18
C ALA A 988 -10.29 -3.18 -47.39
N LYS A 989 -10.99 -4.04 -46.65
CA LYS A 989 -10.42 -5.16 -45.86
C LYS A 989 -9.33 -4.74 -44.88
N ASN A 990 -9.51 -3.56 -44.30
CA ASN A 990 -8.54 -2.89 -43.45
C ASN A 990 -9.11 -2.59 -42.06
N GLY A 991 -10.10 -3.36 -41.59
CA GLY A 991 -10.60 -3.23 -40.22
C GLY A 991 -9.45 -3.30 -39.22
N HIS A 992 -9.54 -2.57 -38.11
CA HIS A 992 -8.48 -2.54 -37.11
C HIS A 992 -9.10 -2.44 -35.73
N SER A 993 -9.04 -3.56 -35.01
CA SER A 993 -9.55 -3.72 -33.65
C SER A 993 -8.41 -3.88 -32.67
N GLN A 994 -8.56 -3.34 -31.46
CA GLN A 994 -7.62 -3.53 -30.36
C GLN A 994 -8.38 -3.92 -29.10
N PHE A 995 -7.82 -4.86 -28.33
CA PHE A 995 -8.34 -5.35 -27.07
C PHE A 995 -7.22 -5.35 -26.04
N ARG A 996 -7.48 -4.92 -24.80
CA ARG A 996 -6.51 -5.01 -23.71
C ARG A 996 -7.20 -5.15 -22.36
N ASN A 997 -6.42 -5.43 -21.32
CA ASN A 997 -6.90 -5.54 -19.94
C ASN A 997 -8.01 -6.58 -19.80
N LEU A 998 -7.92 -7.69 -20.55
CA LEU A 998 -8.93 -8.75 -20.58
C LEU A 998 -8.91 -9.54 -19.28
N LYS A 999 -10.03 -9.63 -18.57
CA LYS A 999 -10.19 -10.31 -17.28
C LYS A 999 -11.43 -11.20 -17.34
N ILE A 1000 -11.34 -12.41 -16.79
CA ILE A 1000 -12.50 -13.31 -16.65
C ILE A 1000 -12.54 -13.90 -15.24
N TYR A 1001 -13.68 -13.79 -14.57
CA TYR A 1001 -13.83 -14.11 -13.16
C TYR A 1001 -15.28 -14.43 -12.77
N GLU A 1002 -15.49 -15.10 -11.64
CA GLU A 1002 -16.82 -15.41 -11.11
C GLU A 1002 -17.33 -14.31 -10.18
N ALA A 1003 -18.55 -13.82 -10.42
CA ALA A 1003 -19.26 -12.92 -9.52
C ALA A 1003 -19.84 -13.71 -8.35
N ASN A 1004 -19.09 -13.89 -7.26
CA ASN A 1004 -19.69 -14.49 -6.06
C ASN A 1004 -20.90 -13.65 -5.61
N ALA A 1005 -21.98 -14.31 -5.16
CA ALA A 1005 -23.17 -13.64 -4.62
C ALA A 1005 -22.90 -12.78 -3.36
N ASN A 1006 -21.66 -12.81 -2.83
CA ASN A 1006 -21.14 -11.93 -1.79
C ASN A 1006 -19.87 -11.14 -2.22
N GLN A 1007 -19.45 -11.19 -3.49
CA GLN A 1007 -18.41 -10.30 -4.03
C GLN A 1007 -19.02 -9.21 -4.90
N PHE A 1008 -19.65 -8.25 -4.23
CA PHE A 1008 -19.49 -6.86 -4.65
C PHE A 1008 -18.42 -6.21 -3.77
N SER A 1009 -17.15 -6.60 -3.91
CA SER A 1009 -16.10 -5.58 -3.77
C SER A 1009 -16.08 -4.81 -5.09
N ARG A 1010 -16.84 -3.71 -5.10
CA ARG A 1010 -16.85 -2.70 -6.16
C ARG A 1010 -15.46 -2.09 -6.28
N ALA A 1011 -14.63 -2.60 -7.19
CA ALA A 1011 -13.41 -1.91 -7.58
C ALA A 1011 -13.69 -1.09 -8.86
N ALA A 1012 -14.16 0.14 -8.63
CA ALA A 1012 -14.04 1.37 -9.45
C ALA A 1012 -15.02 2.36 -8.83
N ASN A 1013 -14.54 3.34 -8.03
CA ASN A 1013 -15.31 4.36 -7.29
C ASN A 1013 -16.80 4.43 -7.66
N GLN A 1014 -17.63 3.63 -6.97
CA GLN A 1014 -19.10 3.68 -7.12
C GLN A 1014 -19.72 4.58 -6.05
N GLU A 1015 -18.91 5.51 -5.53
CA GLU A 1015 -19.28 6.48 -4.53
C GLU A 1015 -19.62 7.79 -5.21
N VAL A 1016 -20.76 8.36 -4.82
CA VAL A 1016 -21.26 9.65 -5.30
C VAL A 1016 -21.27 10.59 -4.12
N VAL A 1017 -20.73 11.78 -4.33
CA VAL A 1017 -20.69 12.83 -3.33
C VAL A 1017 -22.09 13.40 -3.15
N LEU A 1018 -22.60 13.36 -1.92
CA LEU A 1018 -23.87 13.96 -1.52
C LEU A 1018 -23.64 14.81 -0.27
N THR A 1019 -24.23 16.01 -0.23
CA THR A 1019 -24.22 16.85 0.97
C THR A 1019 -25.49 16.60 1.79
N VAL A 1020 -25.35 16.11 3.01
CA VAL A 1020 -26.45 15.87 3.95
C VAL A 1020 -26.23 16.69 5.22
N GLN A 1021 -27.14 17.61 5.55
CA GLN A 1021 -27.05 18.49 6.74
C GLN A 1021 -25.67 19.16 6.88
N ASP A 1022 -25.22 19.83 5.81
CA ASP A 1022 -23.92 20.52 5.70
C ASP A 1022 -22.67 19.61 5.77
N SER A 1023 -22.86 18.29 5.82
CA SER A 1023 -21.78 17.30 5.75
C SER A 1023 -21.73 16.66 4.37
N THR A 1024 -20.60 16.79 3.69
CA THR A 1024 -20.37 16.18 2.38
C THR A 1024 -19.71 14.83 2.56
N ASN A 1025 -20.40 13.76 2.15
CA ASN A 1025 -19.93 12.38 2.27
C ASN A 1025 -20.07 11.63 0.94
N ASN A 1026 -19.37 10.51 0.85
CA ASN A 1026 -19.44 9.58 -0.25
C ASN A 1026 -20.52 8.52 0.00
N TYR A 1027 -21.39 8.29 -0.98
CA TYR A 1027 -22.50 7.35 -0.89
C TYR A 1027 -22.44 6.32 -2.00
N ASN A 1028 -22.60 5.04 -1.64
CA ASN A 1028 -22.54 3.94 -2.58
C ASN A 1028 -23.76 3.93 -3.53
N LEU A 1029 -23.52 4.13 -4.83
CA LEU A 1029 -24.52 4.09 -5.89
C LEU A 1029 -24.75 2.66 -6.36
N SER A 1030 -25.84 2.01 -5.93
CA SER A 1030 -26.15 0.60 -6.22
C SER A 1030 -27.42 0.40 -7.03
N SER A 1031 -27.64 -0.81 -7.56
CA SER A 1031 -28.84 -1.16 -8.33
C SER A 1031 -30.11 -1.00 -7.47
N TYR A 1032 -31.20 -0.56 -8.09
CA TYR A 1032 -32.50 -0.36 -7.44
C TYR A 1032 -33.62 -1.10 -8.19
N GLY A 1033 -34.54 -1.73 -7.46
CA GLY A 1033 -35.72 -2.41 -8.03
C GLY A 1033 -35.51 -3.84 -8.53
N GLY A 1034 -34.31 -4.41 -8.34
CA GLY A 1034 -33.99 -5.81 -8.60
C GLY A 1034 -33.60 -6.16 -10.05
N LYS A 1035 -33.19 -7.42 -10.27
CA LYS A 1035 -32.48 -7.93 -11.48
C LYS A 1035 -33.19 -7.71 -12.83
N ASN A 1036 -34.47 -7.38 -12.83
CA ASN A 1036 -35.25 -7.17 -14.07
C ASN A 1036 -35.47 -5.70 -14.41
N GLN A 1037 -35.24 -4.78 -13.47
CA GLN A 1037 -35.53 -3.36 -13.62
C GLN A 1037 -34.29 -2.55 -14.02
N ASP A 1038 -33.11 -2.94 -13.52
CA ASP A 1038 -31.86 -2.25 -13.78
C ASP A 1038 -31.01 -3.02 -14.81
N LYS A 1039 -31.25 -2.76 -16.10
CA LYS A 1039 -30.58 -3.40 -17.25
C LYS A 1039 -29.60 -2.49 -17.99
N GLY A 1040 -29.54 -1.22 -17.58
CA GLY A 1040 -28.74 -0.18 -18.18
C GLY A 1040 -27.37 -0.05 -17.53
N ILE A 1041 -26.58 0.87 -18.05
CA ILE A 1041 -25.24 1.17 -17.58
C ILE A 1041 -25.23 2.50 -16.83
N PHE A 1042 -24.17 2.73 -16.04
CA PHE A 1042 -23.94 4.00 -15.37
C PHE A 1042 -22.47 4.38 -15.43
N ASN A 1043 -22.19 5.68 -15.43
CA ASN A 1043 -20.86 6.24 -15.21
C ASN A 1043 -20.91 7.21 -14.02
N ILE A 1044 -19.80 7.32 -13.30
CA ILE A 1044 -19.57 8.37 -12.29
C ILE A 1044 -18.40 9.20 -12.80
N TYR A 1045 -18.54 10.52 -12.73
CA TYR A 1045 -17.49 11.44 -13.17
C TYR A 1045 -16.27 11.34 -12.24
N ASP A 1046 -15.08 11.68 -12.74
CA ASP A 1046 -13.81 11.54 -12.01
C ASP A 1046 -13.80 12.27 -10.65
N ASP A 1047 -14.58 13.36 -10.51
CA ASP A 1047 -14.73 14.12 -9.27
C ASP A 1047 -15.80 13.57 -8.30
N GLN A 1048 -16.47 12.47 -8.66
CA GLN A 1048 -17.54 11.81 -7.91
C GLN A 1048 -18.79 12.67 -7.65
N THR A 1049 -18.90 13.86 -8.22
CA THR A 1049 -20.03 14.78 -7.97
C THR A 1049 -21.21 14.55 -8.90
N ALA A 1050 -21.04 13.73 -9.94
CA ALA A 1050 -22.04 13.52 -10.98
C ALA A 1050 -22.18 12.04 -11.38
N VAL A 1051 -23.43 11.66 -11.68
CA VAL A 1051 -23.83 10.31 -12.12
C VAL A 1051 -24.48 10.42 -13.49
N GLU A 1052 -24.07 9.57 -14.43
CA GLU A 1052 -24.70 9.36 -15.73
C GLU A 1052 -25.34 7.98 -15.76
N LEU A 1053 -26.59 7.89 -16.22
CA LEU A 1053 -27.33 6.65 -16.41
C LEU A 1053 -27.73 6.54 -17.89
N THR A 1054 -27.47 5.39 -18.51
CA THR A 1054 -27.83 5.10 -19.91
C THR A 1054 -28.59 3.78 -20.04
N GLY A 1055 -29.55 3.71 -20.95
CA GLY A 1055 -30.43 2.54 -21.13
C GLY A 1055 -31.52 2.49 -20.06
N ASN A 1056 -32.01 1.29 -19.72
CA ASN A 1056 -32.99 1.12 -18.65
C ASN A 1056 -32.29 0.95 -17.29
N SER A 1057 -32.00 2.05 -16.59
CA SER A 1057 -31.09 2.06 -15.44
C SER A 1057 -31.77 2.66 -14.21
N TRP A 1058 -31.78 1.91 -13.10
CA TRP A 1058 -32.32 2.34 -11.81
C TRP A 1058 -31.27 2.17 -10.72
N LYS A 1059 -30.98 3.24 -9.99
CA LYS A 1059 -29.93 3.27 -8.97
C LYS A 1059 -30.43 3.81 -7.63
N LYS A 1060 -29.72 3.52 -6.55
CA LYS A 1060 -29.97 4.03 -5.20
C LYS A 1060 -28.68 4.38 -4.48
N LEU A 1061 -28.77 5.35 -3.58
CA LEU A 1061 -27.75 5.76 -2.62
C LEU A 1061 -28.27 5.45 -1.22
N ASP A 1062 -27.47 4.77 -0.40
CA ASP A 1062 -27.85 4.39 0.96
C ASP A 1062 -27.67 5.58 1.92
N ILE A 1063 -28.76 6.26 2.23
CA ILE A 1063 -28.79 7.40 3.16
C ILE A 1063 -29.16 6.96 4.59
N THR A 1064 -29.25 5.65 4.83
CA THR A 1064 -29.60 4.94 6.08
C THR A 1064 -30.37 5.80 7.10
N ASN A 1065 -31.69 5.57 7.17
CA ASN A 1065 -32.57 6.13 8.20
C ASN A 1065 -32.56 7.68 8.27
N TYR A 1066 -32.44 8.34 7.12
CA TYR A 1066 -32.60 9.79 7.03
C TYR A 1066 -34.04 10.17 7.33
N ASN A 1067 -34.25 11.01 8.34
CA ASN A 1067 -35.59 11.42 8.77
C ASN A 1067 -36.05 12.65 7.97
N ILE A 1068 -36.97 12.42 7.02
CA ILE A 1068 -37.61 13.49 6.25
C ILE A 1068 -38.66 14.19 7.13
N THR A 1069 -38.52 15.50 7.29
CA THR A 1069 -39.41 16.39 8.03
C THR A 1069 -40.15 17.38 7.11
N GLU A 1070 -41.04 18.18 7.68
CA GLU A 1070 -41.73 19.27 6.96
C GLU A 1070 -40.76 20.34 6.41
N ASN A 1071 -39.51 20.35 6.88
CA ASN A 1071 -38.47 21.29 6.51
C ASN A 1071 -37.38 20.71 5.61
N THR A 1072 -37.45 19.42 5.28
CA THR A 1072 -36.46 18.79 4.41
C THR A 1072 -36.51 19.37 2.99
N VAL A 1073 -35.33 19.66 2.44
CA VAL A 1073 -35.11 20.17 1.09
C VAL A 1073 -34.16 19.24 0.36
N LEU A 1074 -34.60 18.75 -0.81
CA LEU A 1074 -33.79 18.02 -1.78
C LEU A 1074 -33.38 18.99 -2.89
N LYS A 1075 -32.09 19.18 -3.10
CA LYS A 1075 -31.55 19.99 -4.20
C LYS A 1075 -30.68 19.12 -5.10
N PHE A 1076 -30.77 19.31 -6.41
CA PHE A 1076 -29.94 18.62 -7.39
C PHE A 1076 -29.93 19.37 -8.73
N GLU A 1077 -28.97 19.05 -9.59
CA GLU A 1077 -28.96 19.46 -10.98
C GLU A 1077 -29.17 18.25 -11.90
N PHE A 1078 -29.91 18.46 -12.99
CA PHE A 1078 -30.27 17.41 -13.94
C PHE A 1078 -30.07 17.86 -15.39
N GLN A 1079 -29.59 16.93 -16.23
CA GLN A 1079 -29.68 17.03 -17.69
C GLN A 1079 -29.91 15.66 -18.34
N SER A 1080 -30.43 15.65 -19.56
CA SER A 1080 -30.71 14.43 -20.33
C SER A 1080 -30.53 14.68 -21.83
N ALA A 1081 -29.75 13.81 -22.49
CA ALA A 1081 -29.51 13.83 -23.93
C ALA A 1081 -30.50 12.95 -24.72
N ALA A 1082 -31.21 12.05 -24.04
CA ALA A 1082 -32.22 11.17 -24.64
C ALA A 1082 -33.33 10.85 -23.63
N GLU A 1083 -34.58 10.98 -24.08
CA GLU A 1083 -35.78 10.76 -23.28
C GLU A 1083 -35.93 9.28 -22.89
N GLY A 1084 -36.37 9.04 -21.65
CA GLY A 1084 -36.82 7.75 -21.18
C GLY A 1084 -38.33 7.70 -20.96
N GLU A 1085 -38.82 6.58 -20.46
CA GLU A 1085 -40.19 6.45 -19.98
C GLU A 1085 -40.38 7.23 -18.68
N ILE A 1086 -39.42 7.12 -17.74
CA ILE A 1086 -39.39 7.83 -16.46
C ILE A 1086 -37.95 8.24 -16.16
N GLN A 1087 -37.73 9.52 -15.86
CA GLN A 1087 -36.44 10.04 -15.39
C GLN A 1087 -36.63 10.92 -14.16
N GLY A 1088 -35.88 10.67 -13.09
CA GLY A 1088 -36.06 11.44 -11.87
C GLY A 1088 -35.28 10.94 -10.65
N ILE A 1089 -35.64 11.47 -9.49
CA ILE A 1089 -34.99 11.20 -8.20
C ILE A 1089 -36.04 11.08 -7.09
N GLY A 1090 -35.85 10.18 -6.12
CA GLY A 1090 -36.86 9.85 -5.11
C GLY A 1090 -36.31 9.22 -3.85
N PHE A 1091 -37.21 8.78 -2.97
CA PHE A 1091 -36.87 8.11 -1.72
C PHE A 1091 -37.55 6.76 -1.59
N ASP A 1092 -36.86 5.80 -0.98
CA ASP A 1092 -37.39 4.46 -0.77
C ASP A 1092 -36.86 3.80 0.52
N ASN A 1093 -37.51 2.72 0.95
CA ASN A 1093 -37.18 1.99 2.19
C ASN A 1093 -36.91 0.50 2.02
N ASP A 1094 -37.35 -0.13 0.93
CA ASP A 1094 -37.38 -1.58 0.82
C ASP A 1094 -36.71 -2.15 -0.44
N ASP A 1095 -36.14 -1.27 -1.29
CA ASP A 1095 -35.42 -1.63 -2.52
C ASP A 1095 -36.31 -2.32 -3.58
N ILE A 1096 -37.60 -2.02 -3.57
CA ILE A 1096 -38.56 -2.59 -4.50
C ILE A 1096 -39.27 -1.44 -5.22
N ILE A 1097 -39.37 -1.52 -6.55
CA ILE A 1097 -40.18 -0.57 -7.33
C ILE A 1097 -41.60 -1.12 -7.45
N THR A 1098 -42.55 -0.40 -6.86
CA THR A 1098 -43.98 -0.67 -6.90
C THR A 1098 -44.77 0.55 -7.40
N ASP A 1099 -46.04 0.37 -7.73
CA ASP A 1099 -46.91 1.48 -8.16
C ASP A 1099 -47.06 2.57 -7.08
N ASP A 1100 -46.86 2.22 -5.80
CA ASP A 1100 -47.00 3.15 -4.67
C ASP A 1100 -45.76 4.04 -4.49
N ASP A 1101 -44.58 3.62 -4.99
CA ASP A 1101 -43.32 4.35 -4.82
C ASP A 1101 -43.23 5.61 -5.67
N GLY A 1102 -44.07 5.71 -6.71
CA GLY A 1102 -44.29 6.96 -7.45
C GLY A 1102 -44.74 8.11 -6.54
N ALA A 1103 -45.30 7.83 -5.36
CA ALA A 1103 -45.64 8.87 -4.38
C ALA A 1103 -44.41 9.46 -3.66
N ASN A 1104 -43.25 8.79 -3.68
CA ASN A 1104 -41.99 9.25 -3.07
C ASN A 1104 -40.92 9.60 -4.12
N PHE A 1105 -41.25 9.50 -5.41
CA PHE A 1105 -40.36 9.76 -6.52
C PHE A 1105 -40.73 11.07 -7.22
N PHE A 1106 -39.74 11.92 -7.52
CA PHE A 1106 -39.92 13.16 -8.26
C PHE A 1106 -39.51 12.98 -9.72
N GLN A 1107 -40.49 12.94 -10.61
CA GLN A 1107 -40.28 12.81 -12.04
C GLN A 1107 -39.88 14.18 -12.64
N VAL A 1108 -38.77 14.19 -13.36
CA VAL A 1108 -38.18 15.38 -14.00
C VAL A 1108 -38.42 15.38 -15.52
N SER A 1109 -38.38 14.19 -16.14
CA SER A 1109 -38.53 13.98 -17.58
C SER A 1109 -39.16 12.61 -17.85
N GLY A 1110 -39.68 12.41 -19.06
CA GLY A 1110 -40.16 11.11 -19.54
C GLY A 1110 -41.58 11.10 -20.09
N ILE A 1111 -41.87 10.06 -20.88
CA ILE A 1111 -43.12 9.92 -21.63
C ILE A 1111 -44.26 9.23 -20.85
N GLN A 1112 -43.97 8.56 -19.73
CA GLN A 1112 -44.95 7.94 -18.86
C GLN A 1112 -45.28 8.85 -17.65
N ASP A 1113 -46.47 8.69 -17.08
CA ASP A 1113 -46.92 9.47 -15.91
C ASP A 1113 -46.76 8.62 -14.65
N TRP A 1114 -45.54 8.60 -14.10
CA TRP A 1114 -45.18 7.85 -12.89
C TRP A 1114 -44.17 8.66 -12.07
N GLY A 1115 -44.54 8.98 -10.83
CA GLY A 1115 -43.83 9.93 -9.99
C GLY A 1115 -44.58 11.25 -9.81
N ARG A 1116 -44.14 12.07 -8.86
CA ARG A 1116 -44.63 13.43 -8.65
C ARG A 1116 -43.90 14.40 -9.55
N LYS A 1117 -44.64 15.19 -10.31
CA LYS A 1117 -44.07 16.34 -11.01
C LYS A 1117 -43.65 17.42 -10.03
N ILE A 1118 -42.44 17.95 -10.20
CA ILE A 1118 -41.89 19.01 -9.34
C ILE A 1118 -42.64 20.33 -9.66
N LYS A 1119 -43.53 20.74 -8.74
CA LYS A 1119 -44.46 21.90 -8.72
C LYS A 1119 -45.08 22.39 -10.05
N PRO A 1120 -46.42 22.58 -10.12
CA PRO A 1120 -47.18 22.83 -11.37
C PRO A 1120 -47.11 24.27 -11.91
N GLU A 1121 -46.27 25.15 -11.35
CA GLU A 1121 -46.21 26.58 -11.73
C GLU A 1121 -45.13 26.90 -12.77
N LEU A 1122 -44.24 25.94 -13.06
CA LEU A 1122 -43.29 25.98 -14.16
C LEU A 1122 -43.80 25.00 -15.22
N GLU A 1123 -44.44 25.55 -16.25
CA GLU A 1123 -45.10 24.79 -17.34
C GLU A 1123 -44.10 24.15 -18.34
N ASP A 1124 -42.82 24.05 -18.00
CA ASP A 1124 -41.81 23.50 -18.89
C ASP A 1124 -41.33 22.14 -18.34
N ASP A 1125 -41.90 21.05 -18.87
CA ASP A 1125 -41.29 19.72 -18.80
C ASP A 1125 -39.81 19.86 -19.24
N TYR A 1126 -38.87 19.22 -18.54
CA TYR A 1126 -37.45 19.29 -18.90
C TYR A 1126 -37.29 19.01 -20.41
N THR A 1127 -36.64 19.92 -21.13
CA THR A 1127 -36.48 19.76 -22.58
C THR A 1127 -35.23 18.94 -22.88
N ILE A 1128 -35.40 17.78 -23.50
CA ILE A 1128 -34.28 16.90 -23.90
C ILE A 1128 -33.25 17.66 -24.73
N GLY A 1129 -31.98 17.53 -24.33
CA GLY A 1129 -30.85 18.25 -24.92
C GLY A 1129 -30.66 19.68 -24.42
N SER A 1130 -31.44 20.15 -23.44
CA SER A 1130 -31.14 21.42 -22.75
C SER A 1130 -29.98 21.26 -21.78
N GLU A 1131 -29.22 22.34 -21.58
CA GLU A 1131 -28.17 22.43 -20.55
C GLU A 1131 -28.72 22.11 -19.14
N TRP A 1132 -27.81 21.90 -18.19
CA TRP A 1132 -28.11 21.64 -16.77
C TRP A 1132 -29.18 22.57 -16.19
N GLN A 1133 -30.17 21.96 -15.53
CA GLN A 1133 -31.20 22.67 -14.80
C GLN A 1133 -31.14 22.31 -13.32
N THR A 1134 -31.30 23.32 -12.45
CA THR A 1134 -31.29 23.15 -11.00
C THR A 1134 -32.71 22.97 -10.47
N TYR A 1135 -32.90 21.96 -9.65
CA TYR A 1135 -34.14 21.65 -8.95
C TYR A 1135 -33.93 21.79 -7.44
N GLU A 1136 -34.88 22.46 -6.78
CA GLU A 1136 -34.95 22.58 -5.33
C GLU A 1136 -36.35 22.21 -4.88
N VAL A 1137 -36.46 21.08 -4.20
CA VAL A 1137 -37.72 20.46 -3.81
C VAL A 1137 -37.84 20.51 -2.30
N LYS A 1138 -38.78 21.30 -1.79
CA LYS A 1138 -39.18 21.21 -0.40
C LYS A 1138 -40.01 19.94 -0.20
N VAL A 1139 -39.36 18.86 0.22
CA VAL A 1139 -39.92 17.51 0.27
C VAL A 1139 -41.14 17.45 1.19
N GLY A 1140 -41.09 18.19 2.30
CA GLY A 1140 -42.21 18.33 3.24
C GLY A 1140 -43.51 18.89 2.66
N ASP A 1141 -43.48 19.57 1.50
CA ASP A 1141 -44.70 20.06 0.83
C ASP A 1141 -45.50 18.92 0.14
N TYR A 1142 -44.94 17.71 0.04
CA TYR A 1142 -45.51 16.59 -0.72
C TYR A 1142 -46.04 15.43 0.15
N ASP A 1143 -46.23 15.66 1.46
CA ASP A 1143 -46.63 14.65 2.44
C ASP A 1143 -45.68 13.43 2.52
N ILE A 1144 -44.43 13.61 2.10
CA ILE A 1144 -43.36 12.62 2.25
C ILE A 1144 -42.69 12.90 3.60
N GLY A 1145 -42.79 11.99 4.56
CA GLY A 1145 -42.23 12.17 5.90
C GLY A 1145 -41.97 10.87 6.63
N GLY A 1146 -41.00 10.88 7.52
CA GLY A 1146 -40.50 9.70 8.23
C GLY A 1146 -39.11 9.28 7.77
N ASN A 1147 -38.65 8.12 8.23
CA ASN A 1147 -37.32 7.63 7.95
C ASN A 1147 -37.26 6.94 6.59
N PHE A 1148 -36.26 7.29 5.79
CA PHE A 1148 -35.96 6.65 4.50
C PHE A 1148 -34.55 6.09 4.49
N ASN A 1149 -34.38 4.91 3.89
CA ASN A 1149 -33.09 4.23 3.77
C ASN A 1149 -32.37 4.61 2.47
N TYR A 1150 -33.11 4.92 1.41
CA TYR A 1150 -32.55 5.08 0.07
C TYR A 1150 -32.96 6.40 -0.56
N LEU A 1151 -32.01 7.03 -1.26
CA LEU A 1151 -32.24 8.06 -2.27
C LEU A 1151 -32.08 7.41 -3.65
N THR A 1152 -33.12 7.38 -4.46
CA THR A 1152 -33.21 6.61 -5.71
C THR A 1152 -33.04 7.51 -6.93
N LEU A 1153 -32.34 7.07 -7.97
CA LEU A 1153 -32.19 7.72 -9.28
C LEU A 1153 -32.79 6.81 -10.36
N GLY A 1154 -33.64 7.35 -11.23
CA GLY A 1154 -34.32 6.58 -12.28
C GLY A 1154 -34.01 7.09 -13.69
N ASN A 1155 -33.75 6.14 -14.60
CA ASN A 1155 -33.65 6.32 -16.04
C ASN A 1155 -34.32 5.12 -16.74
N ASP A 1156 -35.63 5.05 -16.59
CA ASP A 1156 -36.46 3.94 -17.05
C ASP A 1156 -36.68 3.98 -18.56
N HIS A 1157 -36.53 2.85 -19.23
CA HIS A 1157 -36.84 2.71 -20.65
C HIS A 1157 -37.00 1.24 -21.06
N ASP A 1158 -38.12 0.63 -20.70
CA ASP A 1158 -38.51 -0.77 -20.89
C ASP A 1158 -38.85 -1.14 -22.35
N VAL A 1159 -38.09 -0.62 -23.32
CA VAL A 1159 -38.19 -0.97 -24.75
C VAL A 1159 -37.01 -1.84 -25.21
N SER A 1160 -37.21 -2.58 -26.29
CA SER A 1160 -36.10 -3.24 -26.98
C SER A 1160 -35.12 -2.18 -27.53
N ASN A 1161 -33.85 -2.23 -27.12
CA ASN A 1161 -32.81 -1.22 -27.39
C ASN A 1161 -33.01 0.12 -26.66
N ALA A 1162 -33.24 0.05 -25.35
CA ALA A 1162 -33.29 1.20 -24.45
C ALA A 1162 -32.10 2.15 -24.66
N ASN A 1163 -32.38 3.42 -24.96
CA ASN A 1163 -31.37 4.45 -25.20
C ASN A 1163 -31.59 5.73 -24.38
N ALA A 1164 -32.42 5.66 -23.33
CA ALA A 1164 -32.60 6.79 -22.42
C ALA A 1164 -31.27 7.19 -21.80
N HIS A 1165 -31.07 8.47 -21.54
CA HIS A 1165 -29.84 8.97 -20.95
C HIS A 1165 -30.15 10.10 -19.98
N SER A 1166 -29.79 9.96 -18.71
CA SER A 1166 -30.00 10.97 -17.67
C SER A 1166 -28.73 11.21 -16.86
N GLN A 1167 -28.51 12.45 -16.43
CA GLN A 1167 -27.37 12.84 -15.61
C GLN A 1167 -27.82 13.67 -14.40
N PHE A 1168 -27.22 13.38 -13.25
CA PHE A 1168 -27.50 14.03 -11.96
C PHE A 1168 -26.20 14.54 -11.34
N ARG A 1169 -26.21 15.73 -10.73
CA ARG A 1169 -25.06 16.23 -9.94
C ARG A 1169 -25.48 17.20 -8.84
N ASN A 1170 -24.54 17.60 -7.98
CA ASN A 1170 -24.76 18.58 -6.91
C ASN A 1170 -25.97 18.22 -6.03
N ILE A 1171 -26.10 16.94 -5.69
CA ILE A 1171 -27.24 16.43 -4.91
C ILE A 1171 -27.03 16.83 -3.44
N SER A 1172 -28.06 17.34 -2.77
CA SER A 1172 -28.03 17.62 -1.34
C SER A 1172 -29.38 17.47 -0.63
N LEU A 1173 -29.32 17.09 0.64
CA LEU A 1173 -30.44 16.98 1.58
C LEU A 1173 -30.17 17.87 2.80
N SER A 1174 -31.04 18.84 3.06
CA SER A 1174 -30.90 19.76 4.21
C SER A 1174 -32.23 20.02 4.91
N GLU A 1175 -32.15 20.47 6.17
CA GLU A 1175 -33.30 20.92 6.95
C GLU A 1175 -33.30 22.46 7.00
N MET A 1176 -34.40 23.10 6.61
CA MET A 1176 -34.54 24.57 6.58
C MET A 1176 -35.29 25.19 7.78
#